data_AF-A0AA40ZVW2-F1
#
_entry.id   AF-A0AA40ZVW2-F1
#
_cell.length_a   1.000
_cell.length_b   1.000
_cell.length_c   1.000
_cell.angle_alpha   90.00
_cell.angle_beta   90.00
_cell.angle_gamma   90.00
#
_symmetry.space_group_name_H-M   'P 1'
#
loop_
_entity.id
_entity.type
_entity.pdbx_description
1 polymer ?
#
loop_
_entity_poly.entity_id
_entity_poly.type
_entity_poly.pdbx_seq_one_letter_code
_entity_poly.pdbx_strand_id
1 'polypeptide(L)'
;MRINLRLWLVVLGMVIGLGIPAQAQNGLQSGDEFETLMQKIRQDFVANPAIDEALAKYNEQDGSFTDVDYASIQRTNWPPLVHVERISDFVFAYTNPKNKHFGEEALYDKIVKGLEFWHERNPWCHNWWYNQISEPQKLGVLLIQMRTGKKQLPADLEKKILDRVREDGGDPAKWTGANRTDIALHWIYRSCLQRNAEDLAYALENVYNPVVYTTKEGFQHDNSNFQHGQQLYIGGYGDEILKGVTQVAMYTRGTRFAMPQDKLELISKFMRETYYAVMRGKYMSYDVLGRSISRPDILDKSRTILFAKRMVELDKEHADGFRDIVARMEGTKAPGDGLQPKHTHYFRGDYTLHVRPQYAFDVRLVSARTARCEYGNGENLKTYFLSDGCTNITTRGGEYFNIFPVWNWTRIPGVTAPQLKEIPLAASDWQCMGTSTFAGGVSDSLYGVTTYAYMDTYKDINTGAHKAWFFFDDEVVCLGSDIHSTSSEAVYTSVNQCLAASDEAVVSVDGKQEVLPAQETVYENADWVLHDGIGYLFPQGGRVVAGAQQQSGTWYDINNSVNRKEPVEEKVFTVSLDHGRQPENATYAYVVVPGKRTASEMEKYCKNNAIEILSNTADIQVVCHKKLDVWQMVFYRPGEFKYGKLSVRVDKPCALMVKKVDSRRPVVHVADPGQTGQPIQVKVRISGSKGGEQTIDFRPSDNPIFAGATHSFTLKY
;
A
#
# COMPACT_ATOMS: atom_id res chain seq x y z
N MET A 1 5.10 -18.96 15.29
CA MET A 1 6.56 -19.10 15.05
C MET A 1 7.10 -17.71 14.71
N ARG A 2 7.61 -16.98 15.72
CA ARG A 2 7.89 -15.53 15.61
C ARG A 2 9.21 -15.28 14.87
N ILE A 3 9.15 -14.67 13.69
CA ILE A 3 10.30 -14.00 13.07
C ILE A 3 10.14 -12.52 13.39
N ASN A 4 10.86 -12.03 14.40
CA ASN A 4 11.09 -10.60 14.54
C ASN A 4 12.02 -10.19 13.39
N LEU A 5 11.45 -9.85 12.24
CA LEU A 5 12.14 -9.01 11.26
C LEU A 5 12.27 -7.62 11.88
N ARG A 6 13.29 -7.43 12.73
CA ARG A 6 13.94 -6.12 12.77
C ARG A 6 14.54 -5.96 11.39
N LEU A 7 13.85 -5.24 10.51
CA LEU A 7 14.47 -4.64 9.34
C LEU A 7 15.68 -3.87 9.87
N TRP A 8 16.87 -4.40 9.66
CA TRP A 8 18.09 -3.66 9.92
C TRP A 8 18.08 -2.48 8.95
N LEU A 9 17.80 -1.32 9.52
CA LEU A 9 18.04 -0.02 8.93
C LEU A 9 19.51 0.06 8.54
N VAL A 10 19.81 -0.06 7.25
CA VAL A 10 21.00 0.59 6.71
C VAL A 10 20.66 2.08 6.63
N VAL A 11 21.26 2.87 7.52
CA VAL A 11 21.27 4.33 7.37
C VAL A 11 22.14 4.64 6.17
N LEU A 12 21.53 4.70 4.97
CA LEU A 12 22.20 5.18 3.77
C LEU A 12 22.36 6.70 3.90
N GLY A 13 23.60 7.15 4.10
CA GLY A 13 23.95 8.56 3.98
C GLY A 13 23.71 9.04 2.55
N MET A 14 22.88 10.08 2.38
CA MET A 14 22.77 10.79 1.12
C MET A 14 24.13 11.41 0.77
N VAL A 15 24.78 10.94 -0.28
CA VAL A 15 25.82 11.71 -0.96
C VAL A 15 25.22 12.23 -2.26
N ILE A 16 24.83 13.50 -2.23
CA ILE A 16 24.60 14.31 -3.42
C ILE A 16 25.91 14.34 -4.20
N GLY A 17 25.85 14.04 -5.49
CA GLY A 17 27.01 13.98 -6.36
C GLY A 17 27.88 15.23 -6.29
N LEU A 18 29.03 15.09 -5.64
CA LEU A 18 30.16 16.02 -5.79
C LEU A 18 31.21 15.29 -6.62
N GLY A 19 31.63 15.94 -7.71
CA GLY A 19 32.55 15.40 -8.70
C GLY A 19 33.83 14.83 -8.09
N ILE A 20 34.27 13.71 -8.65
CA ILE A 20 35.52 13.03 -8.27
C ILE A 20 36.72 13.88 -8.74
N PRO A 21 37.74 14.12 -7.91
CA PRO A 21 39.03 14.64 -8.38
C PRO A 21 39.77 13.57 -9.21
N ALA A 22 40.30 13.98 -10.35
CA ALA A 22 40.76 13.16 -11.49
C ALA A 22 41.96 12.20 -11.26
N GLN A 23 42.31 11.84 -10.02
CA GLN A 23 43.52 11.05 -9.72
C GLN A 23 43.27 9.60 -9.25
N ALA A 24 42.03 9.11 -9.32
CA ALA A 24 41.69 7.71 -9.04
C ALA A 24 41.22 6.91 -10.28
N GLN A 25 41.61 7.32 -11.49
CA GLN A 25 41.21 6.66 -12.75
C GLN A 25 42.27 5.72 -13.35
N ASN A 26 43.45 5.59 -12.76
CA ASN A 26 44.50 4.72 -13.30
C ASN A 26 44.33 3.27 -12.83
N GLY A 27 43.45 2.54 -13.52
CA GLY A 27 43.27 1.09 -13.35
C GLY A 27 42.03 0.48 -14.03
N LEU A 28 41.18 1.26 -14.70
CA LEU A 28 39.99 0.73 -15.38
C LEU A 28 40.35 0.25 -16.79
N GLN A 29 40.39 -1.07 -17.00
CA GLN A 29 40.09 -1.60 -18.33
C GLN A 29 38.65 -1.20 -18.65
N SER A 30 38.46 -0.41 -19.70
CA SER A 30 37.14 -0.23 -20.31
C SER A 30 36.63 -1.61 -20.75
N GLY A 31 35.71 -2.21 -19.98
CA GLY A 31 35.10 -3.50 -20.31
C GLY A 31 34.74 -4.43 -19.14
N ASP A 32 35.17 -4.16 -17.89
CA ASP A 32 34.84 -5.03 -16.74
C ASP A 32 33.48 -4.68 -16.10
N GLU A 33 32.43 -5.30 -16.61
CA GLU A 33 31.06 -5.08 -16.10
C GLU A 33 30.88 -5.57 -14.66
N PHE A 34 31.63 -6.59 -14.21
CA PHE A 34 31.54 -7.08 -12.83
C PHE A 34 32.12 -6.06 -11.84
N GLU A 35 33.26 -5.44 -12.16
CA GLU A 35 33.80 -4.33 -11.36
C GLU A 35 32.85 -3.13 -11.38
N THR A 36 32.19 -2.86 -12.51
CA THR A 36 31.17 -1.80 -12.60
C THR A 36 30.00 -2.04 -11.63
N LEU A 37 29.52 -3.29 -11.53
CA LEU A 37 28.51 -3.68 -10.55
C LEU A 37 29.03 -3.53 -9.11
N MET A 38 30.23 -4.05 -8.82
CA MET A 38 30.86 -3.96 -7.49
C MET A 38 31.07 -2.50 -7.06
N GLN A 39 31.48 -1.62 -7.96
CA GLN A 39 31.64 -0.19 -7.67
C GLN A 39 30.31 0.44 -7.23
N LYS A 40 29.20 0.13 -7.89
CA LYS A 40 27.88 0.63 -7.51
C LYS A 40 27.37 0.01 -6.21
N ILE A 41 27.65 -1.26 -5.97
CA ILE A 41 27.37 -1.91 -4.69
C ILE A 41 28.13 -1.18 -3.59
N ARG A 42 29.44 -0.91 -3.75
CA ARG A 42 30.23 -0.14 -2.77
C ARG A 42 29.64 1.24 -2.47
N GLN A 43 29.08 1.93 -3.46
CA GLN A 43 28.44 3.25 -3.28
C GLN A 43 27.22 3.18 -2.35
N ASP A 44 26.46 2.09 -2.36
CA ASP A 44 25.29 1.90 -1.47
C ASP A 44 25.70 1.60 -0.01
N PHE A 45 26.93 1.15 0.23
CA PHE A 45 27.40 0.72 1.55
C PHE A 45 28.53 1.58 2.13
N VAL A 46 28.80 2.78 1.57
CA VAL A 46 29.88 3.65 2.04
C VAL A 46 29.74 3.95 3.54
N ALA A 47 30.76 3.59 4.32
CA ALA A 47 30.83 3.81 5.75
C ALA A 47 32.23 4.27 6.19
N ASN A 48 32.30 5.02 7.29
CA ASN A 48 33.53 5.38 8.00
C ASN A 48 33.40 5.08 9.50
N PRO A 49 33.40 3.79 9.89
CA PRO A 49 33.07 3.39 11.24
C PRO A 49 34.18 3.74 12.24
N ALA A 50 33.79 4.02 13.49
CA ALA A 50 34.70 4.02 14.62
C ALA A 50 34.80 2.59 15.16
N ILE A 51 36.02 2.04 15.23
CA ILE A 51 36.24 0.63 15.52
C ILE A 51 36.91 0.37 16.87
N ASP A 52 37.15 1.41 17.66
CA ASP A 52 37.92 1.34 18.91
C ASP A 52 37.31 0.37 19.94
N GLU A 53 35.99 0.36 20.09
CA GLU A 53 35.31 -0.56 21.01
C GLU A 53 35.46 -2.02 20.55
N ALA A 54 35.29 -2.28 19.25
CA ALA A 54 35.47 -3.60 18.69
C ALA A 54 36.92 -4.07 18.80
N LEU A 55 37.90 -3.20 18.54
CA LEU A 55 39.32 -3.49 18.73
C LEU A 55 39.65 -3.86 20.18
N ALA A 56 39.08 -3.15 21.16
CA ALA A 56 39.29 -3.46 22.58
C ALA A 56 38.76 -4.85 23.00
N LYS A 57 37.82 -5.40 22.23
CA LYS A 57 37.20 -6.72 22.44
C LYS A 57 37.79 -7.81 21.55
N TYR A 58 38.67 -7.46 20.62
CA TYR A 58 39.26 -8.39 19.66
C TYR A 58 40.35 -9.23 20.32
N ASN A 59 40.24 -10.56 20.20
CA ASN A 59 41.26 -11.48 20.69
C ASN A 59 42.32 -11.72 19.61
N GLU A 60 43.51 -11.15 19.79
CA GLU A 60 44.61 -11.32 18.85
C GLU A 60 45.15 -12.76 18.76
N GLN A 61 44.84 -13.63 19.72
CA GLN A 61 45.33 -15.02 19.72
C GLN A 61 44.65 -15.89 18.66
N ASP A 62 43.33 -15.74 18.47
CA ASP A 62 42.54 -16.60 17.59
C ASP A 62 41.67 -15.83 16.59
N GLY A 63 41.50 -14.51 16.72
CA GLY A 63 40.66 -13.69 15.85
C GLY A 63 39.21 -13.54 16.29
N SER A 64 38.84 -14.08 17.45
CA SER A 64 37.51 -13.95 18.03
C SER A 64 37.27 -12.59 18.70
N PHE A 65 36.06 -12.39 19.22
CA PHE A 65 35.70 -11.26 20.08
C PHE A 65 35.24 -11.80 21.43
N THR A 66 35.78 -11.25 22.52
CA THR A 66 35.61 -11.79 23.87
C THR A 66 34.19 -11.68 24.43
N ASP A 67 33.37 -10.80 23.86
CA ASP A 67 31.98 -10.54 24.27
C ASP A 67 30.92 -11.19 23.35
N VAL A 68 31.34 -11.98 22.36
CA VAL A 68 30.42 -12.65 21.43
C VAL A 68 30.17 -14.10 21.86
N ASP A 69 28.90 -14.45 22.08
CA ASP A 69 28.47 -15.83 22.34
C ASP A 69 28.37 -16.62 21.03
N TYR A 70 29.50 -17.23 20.63
CA TYR A 70 29.59 -18.06 19.41
C TYR A 70 28.83 -19.39 19.49
N ALA A 71 28.39 -19.83 20.67
CA ALA A 71 27.61 -21.06 20.82
C ALA A 71 26.10 -20.81 20.66
N SER A 72 25.68 -19.54 20.64
CA SER A 72 24.27 -19.18 20.55
C SER A 72 23.65 -19.58 19.21
N ILE A 73 22.48 -20.21 19.31
CA ILE A 73 21.62 -20.62 18.20
C ILE A 73 20.28 -19.86 18.21
N GLN A 74 20.23 -18.72 18.91
CA GLN A 74 19.02 -17.92 19.07
C GLN A 74 18.43 -17.51 17.72
N ARG A 75 17.11 -17.68 17.57
CA ARG A 75 16.37 -17.44 16.32
C ARG A 75 16.26 -15.96 15.93
N THR A 76 16.53 -15.06 16.86
CA THR A 76 16.43 -13.59 16.70
C THR A 76 17.57 -12.93 17.45
N ASN A 77 18.10 -11.82 16.93
CA ASN A 77 19.29 -11.15 17.47
C ASN A 77 20.46 -12.12 17.65
N TRP A 78 20.72 -12.93 16.62
CA TRP A 78 21.70 -14.02 16.65
C TRP A 78 23.10 -13.49 17.01
N PRO A 79 23.60 -13.72 18.24
CA PRO A 79 24.82 -13.07 18.74
C PRO A 79 26.08 -13.30 17.90
N PRO A 80 26.33 -14.50 17.33
CA PRO A 80 27.51 -14.73 16.48
C PRO A 80 27.63 -13.75 15.32
N LEU A 81 26.52 -13.28 14.74
CA LEU A 81 26.55 -12.37 13.59
C LEU A 81 27.31 -11.06 13.86
N VAL A 82 27.36 -10.63 15.13
CA VAL A 82 28.11 -9.44 15.58
C VAL A 82 29.59 -9.54 15.18
N HIS A 83 30.16 -10.75 15.13
CA HIS A 83 31.52 -10.95 14.65
C HIS A 83 31.68 -10.46 13.20
N VAL A 84 30.84 -10.95 12.29
CA VAL A 84 30.89 -10.56 10.87
C VAL A 84 30.63 -9.06 10.70
N GLU A 85 29.75 -8.49 11.51
CA GLU A 85 29.48 -7.04 11.51
C GLU A 85 30.71 -6.23 11.88
N ARG A 86 31.42 -6.61 12.96
CA ARG A 86 32.64 -5.91 13.38
C ARG A 86 33.80 -6.10 12.42
N ILE A 87 33.96 -7.29 11.84
CA ILE A 87 34.97 -7.51 10.79
C ILE A 87 34.62 -6.70 9.53
N SER A 88 33.34 -6.57 9.18
CA SER A 88 32.91 -5.64 8.14
C SER A 88 33.31 -4.20 8.47
N ASP A 89 33.08 -3.72 9.70
CA ASP A 89 33.51 -2.39 10.12
C ASP A 89 35.03 -2.22 10.03
N PHE A 90 35.82 -3.25 10.39
CA PHE A 90 37.27 -3.24 10.22
C PHE A 90 37.65 -3.09 8.74
N VAL A 91 36.98 -3.82 7.83
CA VAL A 91 37.20 -3.67 6.38
C VAL A 91 36.87 -2.25 5.90
N PHE A 92 35.76 -1.66 6.33
CA PHE A 92 35.41 -0.28 5.97
C PHE A 92 36.42 0.74 6.54
N ALA A 93 36.88 0.57 7.78
CA ALA A 93 37.93 1.41 8.36
C ALA A 93 39.27 1.25 7.61
N TYR A 94 39.65 0.02 7.24
CA TYR A 94 40.86 -0.28 6.49
C TYR A 94 40.87 0.32 5.07
N THR A 95 39.70 0.41 4.43
CA THR A 95 39.55 0.81 3.02
C THR A 95 39.10 2.26 2.81
N ASN A 96 38.65 2.96 3.85
CA ASN A 96 38.19 4.34 3.73
C ASN A 96 39.33 5.36 3.93
N PRO A 97 39.68 6.19 2.92
CA PRO A 97 40.78 7.17 3.03
C PRO A 97 40.64 8.22 4.13
N LYS A 98 39.43 8.41 4.68
CA LYS A 98 39.15 9.34 5.78
C LYS A 98 39.27 8.69 7.17
N ASN A 99 39.51 7.38 7.25
CA ASN A 99 39.66 6.67 8.51
C ASN A 99 41.11 6.71 8.99
N LYS A 100 41.31 6.74 10.31
CA LYS A 100 42.66 6.73 10.92
C LYS A 100 43.41 5.41 10.67
N HIS A 101 42.69 4.32 10.42
CA HIS A 101 43.25 2.99 10.13
C HIS A 101 43.39 2.68 8.64
N PHE A 102 43.31 3.71 7.77
CA PHE A 102 43.33 3.52 6.32
C PHE A 102 44.62 2.83 5.84
N GLY A 103 44.45 1.59 5.37
CA GLY A 103 45.53 0.77 4.85
C GLY A 103 46.58 0.37 5.89
N GLU A 104 46.22 0.30 7.17
CA GLU A 104 47.08 -0.17 8.26
C GLU A 104 47.29 -1.70 8.19
N GLU A 105 48.55 -2.15 8.22
CA GLU A 105 48.86 -3.59 8.15
C GLU A 105 48.33 -4.37 9.36
N ALA A 106 48.45 -3.80 10.57
CA ALA A 106 47.96 -4.45 11.79
C ALA A 106 46.43 -4.66 11.78
N LEU A 107 45.66 -3.78 11.13
CA LEU A 107 44.22 -3.95 10.97
C LEU A 107 43.90 -4.99 9.88
N TYR A 108 44.67 -5.01 8.78
CA TYR A 108 44.56 -6.05 7.76
C TYR A 108 44.75 -7.45 8.36
N ASP A 109 45.77 -7.65 9.19
CA ASP A 109 46.06 -8.94 9.82
C ASP A 109 44.89 -9.39 10.73
N LYS A 110 44.25 -8.44 11.43
CA LYS A 110 43.06 -8.69 12.26
C LYS A 110 41.84 -9.08 11.42
N ILE A 111 41.66 -8.46 10.25
CA ILE A 111 40.57 -8.81 9.31
C ILE A 111 40.75 -10.25 8.83
N VAL A 112 41.96 -10.60 8.35
CA VAL A 112 42.26 -11.95 7.85
C VAL A 112 42.00 -12.99 8.95
N LYS A 113 42.58 -12.78 10.13
CA LYS A 113 42.47 -13.72 11.25
C LYS A 113 41.03 -13.83 11.79
N GLY A 114 40.27 -12.74 11.79
CA GLY A 114 38.86 -12.77 12.16
C GLY A 114 38.03 -13.60 11.18
N LEU A 115 38.26 -13.43 9.88
CA LEU A 115 37.59 -14.22 8.84
C LEU A 115 37.98 -15.71 8.88
N GLU A 116 39.24 -16.02 9.18
CA GLU A 116 39.70 -17.40 9.43
C GLU A 116 38.96 -18.01 10.62
N PHE A 117 38.91 -17.29 11.76
CA PHE A 117 38.16 -17.72 12.93
C PHE A 117 36.68 -17.98 12.60
N TRP A 118 36.03 -17.07 11.87
CA TRP A 118 34.63 -17.23 11.49
C TRP A 118 34.40 -18.50 10.69
N HIS A 119 35.27 -18.75 9.69
CA HIS A 119 35.20 -19.94 8.86
C HIS A 119 35.40 -21.23 9.67
N GLU A 120 36.41 -21.26 10.54
CA GLU A 120 36.72 -22.43 11.38
C GLU A 120 35.65 -22.69 12.45
N ARG A 121 35.15 -21.64 13.10
CA ARG A 121 34.14 -21.74 14.14
C ARG A 121 32.80 -22.22 13.58
N ASN A 122 32.53 -21.90 12.31
CA ASN A 122 31.32 -22.23 11.56
C ASN A 122 30.02 -22.08 12.37
N PRO A 123 29.68 -20.87 12.86
CA PRO A 123 28.44 -20.67 13.61
C PRO A 123 27.21 -20.91 12.74
N TRP A 124 26.14 -21.41 13.36
CA TRP A 124 24.87 -21.68 12.68
C TRP A 124 23.67 -21.23 13.53
N CYS A 125 22.63 -20.68 12.88
CA CYS A 125 21.42 -20.21 13.53
C CYS A 125 20.21 -21.13 13.29
N HIS A 126 19.35 -21.35 14.29
CA HIS A 126 18.07 -22.06 14.10
C HIS A 126 17.08 -21.35 13.15
N ASN A 127 17.28 -20.06 12.89
CA ASN A 127 16.50 -19.32 11.92
C ASN A 127 17.25 -19.28 10.59
N TRP A 128 16.73 -20.01 9.60
CA TRP A 128 17.28 -20.12 8.26
C TRP A 128 17.63 -18.76 7.64
N TRP A 129 16.86 -17.71 7.94
CA TRP A 129 17.07 -16.37 7.39
C TRP A 129 18.47 -15.82 7.70
N TYR A 130 19.03 -16.08 8.87
CA TYR A 130 20.39 -15.62 9.18
C TYR A 130 21.42 -16.33 8.30
N ASN A 131 21.30 -17.65 8.16
CA ASN A 131 22.25 -18.48 7.42
C ASN A 131 22.13 -18.28 5.91
N GLN A 132 20.91 -18.09 5.38
CA GLN A 132 20.65 -18.01 3.94
C GLN A 132 20.59 -16.59 3.40
N ILE A 133 20.41 -15.57 4.24
CA ILE A 133 20.26 -14.18 3.77
C ILE A 133 21.26 -13.28 4.48
N SER A 134 21.15 -13.14 5.80
CA SER A 134 21.85 -12.07 6.51
C SER A 134 23.37 -12.23 6.49
N GLU A 135 23.88 -13.40 6.83
CA GLU A 135 25.31 -13.67 6.83
C GLU A 135 25.86 -13.65 5.39
N PRO A 136 25.29 -14.38 4.41
CA PRO A 136 25.71 -14.33 3.02
C PRO A 136 25.81 -12.92 2.41
N GLN A 137 24.81 -12.07 2.66
CA GLN A 137 24.84 -10.70 2.16
C GLN A 137 25.97 -9.88 2.82
N LYS A 138 26.15 -9.99 4.14
CA LYS A 138 27.21 -9.27 4.86
C LYS A 138 28.59 -9.71 4.39
N LEU A 139 28.83 -11.01 4.25
CA LEU A 139 30.08 -11.55 3.72
C LEU A 139 30.32 -11.07 2.29
N GLY A 140 29.31 -11.11 1.42
CA GLY A 140 29.43 -10.61 0.04
C GLY A 140 29.83 -9.13 -0.03
N VAL A 141 29.17 -8.26 0.74
CA VAL A 141 29.48 -6.82 0.78
C VAL A 141 30.87 -6.56 1.35
N LEU A 142 31.23 -7.24 2.44
CA LEU A 142 32.58 -7.14 3.03
C LEU A 142 33.65 -7.52 2.01
N LEU A 143 33.50 -8.64 1.29
CA LEU A 143 34.46 -9.09 0.30
C LEU A 143 34.57 -8.08 -0.86
N ILE A 144 33.44 -7.57 -1.34
CA ILE A 144 33.39 -6.52 -2.37
C ILE A 144 34.14 -5.26 -1.92
N GLN A 145 33.94 -4.81 -0.68
CA GLN A 145 34.63 -3.64 -0.16
C GLN A 145 36.12 -3.91 -0.01
N MET A 146 36.50 -5.10 0.46
CA MET A 146 37.89 -5.51 0.66
C MET A 146 38.71 -5.49 -0.64
N ARG A 147 38.07 -5.66 -1.81
CA ARG A 147 38.72 -5.53 -3.12
C ARG A 147 39.40 -4.18 -3.34
N THR A 148 39.00 -3.14 -2.63
CA THR A 148 39.60 -1.79 -2.71
C THR A 148 40.79 -1.57 -1.77
N GLY A 149 41.07 -2.53 -0.89
CA GLY A 149 42.15 -2.43 0.08
C GLY A 149 43.54 -2.47 -0.54
N LYS A 150 44.53 -1.91 0.18
CA LYS A 150 45.94 -1.94 -0.24
C LYS A 150 46.45 -3.38 -0.42
N LYS A 151 45.96 -4.30 0.42
CA LYS A 151 46.17 -5.75 0.29
C LYS A 151 44.82 -6.45 0.11
N GLN A 152 44.81 -7.47 -0.73
CA GLN A 152 43.67 -8.36 -0.92
C GLN A 152 43.72 -9.49 0.12
N LEU A 153 42.59 -10.13 0.40
CA LEU A 153 42.58 -11.33 1.25
C LEU A 153 43.40 -12.46 0.60
N PRO A 154 43.93 -13.41 1.39
CA PRO A 154 44.47 -14.65 0.86
C PRO A 154 43.42 -15.36 -0.01
N ALA A 155 43.81 -15.79 -1.21
CA ALA A 155 42.89 -16.35 -2.20
C ALA A 155 42.14 -17.60 -1.67
N ASP A 156 42.82 -18.44 -0.88
CA ASP A 156 42.22 -19.63 -0.27
C ASP A 156 41.16 -19.27 0.79
N LEU A 157 41.38 -18.21 1.55
CA LEU A 157 40.42 -17.74 2.55
C LEU A 157 39.17 -17.15 1.87
N GLU A 158 39.36 -16.30 0.86
CA GLU A 158 38.24 -15.75 0.10
C GLU A 158 37.44 -16.87 -0.57
N LYS A 159 38.11 -17.87 -1.17
CA LYS A 159 37.45 -19.04 -1.76
C LYS A 159 36.62 -19.80 -0.72
N LYS A 160 37.18 -20.09 0.47
CA LYS A 160 36.45 -20.75 1.57
C LYS A 160 35.19 -20.01 2.00
N ILE A 161 35.26 -18.68 2.07
CA ILE A 161 34.10 -17.84 2.41
C ILE A 161 33.05 -17.90 1.29
N LEU A 162 33.46 -17.77 0.03
CA LEU A 162 32.55 -17.84 -1.12
C LEU A 162 31.91 -19.22 -1.29
N ASP A 163 32.63 -20.29 -0.99
CA ASP A 163 32.10 -21.67 -1.00
C ASP A 163 31.03 -21.83 0.09
N ARG A 164 31.28 -21.34 1.32
CA ARG A 164 30.26 -21.30 2.39
C ARG A 164 29.02 -20.50 1.97
N VAL A 165 29.20 -19.30 1.41
CA VAL A 165 28.09 -18.47 0.91
C VAL A 165 27.28 -19.21 -0.16
N ARG A 166 27.91 -20.02 -1.00
CA ARG A 166 27.25 -20.83 -2.03
C ARG A 166 26.49 -22.01 -1.44
N GLU A 167 27.10 -22.74 -0.51
CA GLU A 167 26.53 -23.96 0.09
C GLU A 167 25.39 -23.65 1.05
N ASP A 168 25.57 -22.64 1.92
CA ASP A 168 24.62 -22.31 2.98
C ASP A 168 23.64 -21.19 2.60
N GLY A 169 23.99 -20.35 1.61
CA GLY A 169 23.21 -19.16 1.22
C GLY A 169 21.85 -19.43 0.58
N GLY A 170 21.48 -20.70 0.36
CA GLY A 170 20.21 -21.04 -0.25
C GLY A 170 20.11 -20.69 -1.74
N ASP A 171 18.99 -21.09 -2.34
CA ASP A 171 18.70 -20.95 -3.76
C ASP A 171 17.47 -20.06 -3.94
N PRO A 172 17.57 -18.91 -4.64
CA PRO A 172 16.49 -17.95 -4.73
C PRO A 172 15.22 -18.52 -5.37
N ALA A 173 15.34 -19.51 -6.26
CA ALA A 173 14.19 -20.12 -6.93
C ALA A 173 13.26 -20.86 -5.96
N LYS A 174 13.77 -21.31 -4.80
CA LYS A 174 12.99 -22.01 -3.77
C LYS A 174 12.13 -21.09 -2.90
N TRP A 175 12.24 -19.78 -3.08
CA TRP A 175 11.57 -18.76 -2.27
C TRP A 175 10.66 -17.87 -3.12
N THR A 176 9.86 -17.02 -2.49
CA THR A 176 8.97 -16.04 -3.14
C THR A 176 9.14 -14.66 -2.52
N GLY A 177 8.65 -13.62 -3.20
CA GLY A 177 8.65 -12.24 -2.71
C GLY A 177 10.01 -11.73 -2.24
N ALA A 178 10.03 -11.05 -1.09
CA ALA A 178 11.21 -10.45 -0.47
C ALA A 178 12.37 -11.45 -0.26
N ASN A 179 12.05 -12.68 0.17
CA ASN A 179 13.05 -13.70 0.44
C ASN A 179 13.79 -14.13 -0.84
N ARG A 180 13.07 -14.25 -1.96
CA ARG A 180 13.68 -14.54 -3.27
C ARG A 180 14.66 -13.43 -3.67
N THR A 181 14.25 -12.17 -3.55
CA THR A 181 15.11 -11.03 -3.90
C THR A 181 16.32 -10.92 -2.97
N ASP A 182 16.15 -11.15 -1.67
CA ASP A 182 17.23 -11.06 -0.69
C ASP A 182 18.29 -12.17 -0.90
N ILE A 183 17.87 -13.40 -1.21
CA ILE A 183 18.81 -14.47 -1.57
C ILE A 183 19.52 -14.14 -2.89
N ALA A 184 18.77 -13.66 -3.88
CA ALA A 184 19.37 -13.29 -5.16
C ALA A 184 20.42 -12.17 -5.03
N LEU A 185 20.33 -11.28 -4.02
CA LEU A 185 21.34 -10.24 -3.77
C LEU A 185 22.73 -10.83 -3.45
N HIS A 186 22.85 -11.79 -2.54
CA HIS A 186 24.16 -12.37 -2.26
C HIS A 186 24.64 -13.30 -3.40
N TRP A 187 23.72 -13.84 -4.20
CA TRP A 187 24.07 -14.46 -5.48
C TRP A 187 24.70 -13.46 -6.45
N ILE A 188 24.16 -12.24 -6.57
CA ILE A 188 24.79 -11.17 -7.37
C ILE A 188 26.18 -10.85 -6.81
N TYR A 189 26.33 -10.71 -5.49
CA TYR A 189 27.61 -10.37 -4.88
C TYR A 189 28.69 -11.42 -5.16
N ARG A 190 28.39 -12.70 -4.87
CA ARG A 190 29.34 -13.80 -5.13
C ARG A 190 29.64 -13.95 -6.63
N SER A 191 28.66 -13.70 -7.50
CA SER A 191 28.87 -13.77 -8.95
C SER A 191 29.79 -12.67 -9.44
N CYS A 192 29.69 -11.45 -8.89
CA CYS A 192 30.62 -10.38 -9.23
C CYS A 192 32.05 -10.68 -8.76
N LEU A 193 32.20 -11.15 -7.51
CA LEU A 193 33.49 -11.52 -6.94
C LEU A 193 34.17 -12.66 -7.71
N GLN A 194 33.37 -13.63 -8.20
CA GLN A 194 33.85 -14.79 -8.96
C GLN A 194 33.87 -14.55 -10.48
N ARG A 195 33.41 -13.39 -10.95
CA ARG A 195 33.22 -13.08 -12.39
C ARG A 195 32.37 -14.14 -13.12
N ASN A 196 31.38 -14.71 -12.44
CA ASN A 196 30.51 -15.76 -12.97
C ASN A 196 29.27 -15.15 -13.64
N ALA A 197 29.26 -15.11 -14.98
CA ALA A 197 28.14 -14.54 -15.74
C ALA A 197 26.87 -15.40 -15.68
N GLU A 198 27.00 -16.72 -15.59
CA GLU A 198 25.87 -17.65 -15.54
C GLU A 198 25.14 -17.55 -14.19
N ASP A 199 25.89 -17.57 -13.08
CA ASP A 199 25.31 -17.37 -11.74
C ASP A 199 24.68 -15.98 -11.62
N LEU A 200 25.28 -14.95 -12.22
CA LEU A 200 24.72 -13.60 -12.24
C LEU A 200 23.40 -13.57 -13.02
N ALA A 201 23.35 -14.16 -14.21
CA ALA A 201 22.13 -14.23 -15.02
C ALA A 201 21.00 -14.95 -14.27
N TYR A 202 21.29 -16.08 -13.62
CA TYR A 202 20.32 -16.82 -12.80
C TYR A 202 19.80 -15.98 -11.62
N ALA A 203 20.69 -15.24 -10.94
CA ALA A 203 20.31 -14.35 -9.85
C ALA A 203 19.35 -13.24 -10.34
N LEU A 204 19.69 -12.60 -11.46
CA LEU A 204 18.89 -11.51 -12.05
C LEU A 204 17.53 -12.00 -12.53
N GLU A 205 17.47 -13.18 -13.17
CA GLU A 205 16.20 -13.82 -13.53
C GLU A 205 15.30 -13.98 -12.30
N ASN A 206 15.86 -14.44 -11.18
CA ASN A 206 15.09 -14.62 -9.95
C ASN A 206 14.64 -13.29 -9.31
N VAL A 207 15.45 -12.22 -9.38
CA VAL A 207 15.05 -10.87 -8.93
C VAL A 207 13.88 -10.35 -9.74
N TYR A 208 13.90 -10.53 -11.06
CA TYR A 208 12.89 -9.99 -11.97
C TYR A 208 11.72 -10.94 -12.24
N ASN A 209 11.79 -12.20 -11.81
CA ASN A 209 10.72 -13.17 -11.98
C ASN A 209 9.35 -12.69 -11.43
N PRO A 210 9.26 -12.02 -10.27
CA PRO A 210 7.99 -11.48 -9.77
C PRO A 210 7.41 -10.35 -10.64
N VAL A 211 8.22 -9.75 -11.53
CA VAL A 211 7.85 -8.60 -12.35
C VAL A 211 7.14 -9.06 -13.63
N VAL A 212 5.96 -9.65 -13.43
CA VAL A 212 5.06 -10.10 -14.49
C VAL A 212 3.63 -9.85 -14.05
N TYR A 213 2.74 -9.60 -15.02
CA TYR A 213 1.31 -9.67 -14.73
C TYR A 213 0.89 -11.13 -14.55
N THR A 214 0.05 -11.38 -13.55
CA THR A 214 -0.42 -12.70 -13.16
C THR A 214 -1.86 -12.64 -12.66
N THR A 215 -2.46 -13.82 -12.49
CA THR A 215 -3.77 -14.01 -11.86
C THR A 215 -3.68 -14.61 -10.45
N LYS A 216 -2.47 -14.97 -10.02
CA LYS A 216 -2.14 -15.47 -8.67
C LYS A 216 -1.58 -14.33 -7.82
N GLU A 217 -0.77 -14.60 -6.81
CA GLU A 217 0.00 -13.59 -6.09
C GLU A 217 0.94 -12.80 -7.03
N GLY A 218 1.10 -11.50 -6.79
CA GLY A 218 1.91 -10.57 -7.59
C GLY A 218 1.09 -9.49 -8.29
N PHE A 219 1.69 -8.87 -9.31
CA PHE A 219 1.08 -7.76 -10.05
C PHE A 219 -0.10 -8.26 -10.90
N GLN A 220 -1.27 -7.67 -10.70
CA GLN A 220 -2.49 -8.06 -11.39
C GLN A 220 -2.67 -7.25 -12.68
N HIS A 221 -3.46 -7.79 -13.62
CA HIS A 221 -3.74 -7.13 -14.90
C HIS A 221 -4.56 -5.82 -14.79
N ASP A 222 -5.20 -5.56 -13.65
CA ASP A 222 -5.81 -4.26 -13.33
C ASP A 222 -4.81 -3.29 -12.65
N ASN A 223 -3.53 -3.65 -12.63
CA ASN A 223 -2.42 -2.95 -11.99
C ASN A 223 -2.44 -2.95 -10.44
N SER A 224 -3.34 -3.70 -9.80
CA SER A 224 -3.27 -3.97 -8.36
C SER A 224 -2.14 -4.96 -8.02
N ASN A 225 -1.89 -5.21 -6.74
CA ASN A 225 -0.92 -6.22 -6.30
C ASN A 225 -1.49 -7.11 -5.21
N PHE A 226 -1.21 -8.42 -5.33
CA PHE A 226 -1.65 -9.44 -4.39
C PHE A 226 -0.51 -10.11 -3.65
N GLN A 227 -0.75 -10.46 -2.39
CA GLN A 227 0.13 -11.34 -1.61
C GLN A 227 -0.69 -12.16 -0.62
N HIS A 228 -0.26 -13.38 -0.33
CA HIS A 228 -0.99 -14.34 0.50
C HIS A 228 -2.36 -14.63 -0.12
N GLY A 229 -2.33 -15.18 -1.34
CA GLY A 229 -3.52 -15.45 -2.14
C GLY A 229 -4.07 -14.17 -2.80
N GLN A 230 -5.39 -14.12 -2.99
CA GLN A 230 -6.08 -13.01 -3.66
C GLN A 230 -6.40 -11.87 -2.69
N GLN A 231 -5.38 -11.40 -1.95
CA GLN A 231 -5.52 -10.34 -0.96
C GLN A 231 -4.80 -9.07 -1.45
N LEU A 232 -5.50 -7.93 -1.38
CA LEU A 232 -4.93 -6.63 -1.76
C LEU A 232 -3.73 -6.26 -0.88
N TYR A 233 -2.57 -6.04 -1.51
CA TYR A 233 -1.31 -5.81 -0.81
C TYR A 233 -0.33 -4.89 -1.59
N ILE A 234 -0.74 -3.66 -1.91
CA ILE A 234 0.10 -2.70 -2.65
C ILE A 234 1.30 -2.21 -1.81
N GLY A 235 1.11 -2.01 -0.50
CA GLY A 235 1.97 -1.15 0.32
C GLY A 235 2.78 -1.80 1.45
N GLY A 236 2.75 -3.12 1.60
CA GLY A 236 3.67 -3.82 2.51
C GLY A 236 4.54 -4.80 1.77
N TYR A 237 4.01 -5.92 1.26
CA TYR A 237 4.84 -6.80 0.42
C TYR A 237 5.26 -6.16 -0.90
N GLY A 238 4.46 -5.23 -1.43
CA GLY A 238 4.88 -4.39 -2.56
C GLY A 238 6.15 -3.58 -2.26
N ASP A 239 6.33 -3.06 -1.04
CA ASP A 239 7.54 -2.32 -0.65
C ASP A 239 8.79 -3.18 -0.84
N GLU A 240 8.73 -4.45 -0.40
CA GLU A 240 9.87 -5.35 -0.45
C GLU A 240 10.27 -5.72 -1.87
N ILE A 241 9.28 -5.96 -2.75
CA ILE A 241 9.52 -6.23 -4.17
C ILE A 241 10.16 -5.01 -4.83
N LEU A 242 9.59 -3.81 -4.63
CA LEU A 242 10.10 -2.57 -5.22
C LEU A 242 11.51 -2.22 -4.72
N LYS A 243 11.78 -2.44 -3.43
CA LYS A 243 13.10 -2.27 -2.82
C LYS A 243 14.15 -3.09 -3.56
N GLY A 244 13.94 -4.41 -3.64
CA GLY A 244 14.90 -5.35 -4.24
C GLY A 244 15.08 -5.12 -5.74
N VAL A 245 13.97 -4.99 -6.47
CA VAL A 245 13.98 -4.82 -7.93
C VAL A 245 14.67 -3.53 -8.36
N THR A 246 14.34 -2.40 -7.74
CA THR A 246 14.96 -1.10 -8.09
C THR A 246 16.43 -1.02 -7.66
N GLN A 247 16.81 -1.68 -6.56
CA GLN A 247 18.20 -1.76 -6.11
C GLN A 247 19.07 -2.50 -7.12
N VAL A 248 18.65 -3.70 -7.51
CA VAL A 248 19.41 -4.54 -8.46
C VAL A 248 19.47 -3.88 -9.84
N ALA A 249 18.38 -3.25 -10.28
CA ALA A 249 18.37 -2.50 -11.53
C ALA A 249 19.42 -1.37 -11.56
N MET A 250 19.64 -0.69 -10.43
CA MET A 250 20.71 0.32 -10.34
C MET A 250 22.10 -0.29 -10.48
N TYR A 251 22.35 -1.45 -9.84
CA TYR A 251 23.63 -2.16 -9.95
C TYR A 251 23.94 -2.54 -11.40
N THR A 252 22.95 -3.05 -12.14
CA THR A 252 23.15 -3.53 -13.51
C THR A 252 23.01 -2.45 -14.60
N ARG A 253 22.52 -1.25 -14.26
CA ARG A 253 22.29 -0.15 -15.23
C ARG A 253 23.51 0.16 -16.12
N GLY A 254 23.33 0.19 -17.43
CA GLY A 254 24.42 0.50 -18.37
C GLY A 254 25.42 -0.65 -18.59
N THR A 255 25.07 -1.87 -18.19
CA THR A 255 25.78 -3.11 -18.53
C THR A 255 24.86 -4.02 -19.34
N ARG A 256 25.39 -5.09 -19.94
CA ARG A 256 24.59 -6.14 -20.62
C ARG A 256 23.60 -6.85 -19.70
N PHE A 257 23.78 -6.72 -18.39
CA PHE A 257 22.93 -7.30 -17.36
C PHE A 257 21.79 -6.36 -16.92
N ALA A 258 21.62 -5.21 -17.60
CA ALA A 258 20.57 -4.25 -17.29
C ALA A 258 19.18 -4.90 -17.26
N MET A 259 18.29 -4.34 -16.43
CA MET A 259 16.89 -4.78 -16.35
C MET A 259 16.26 -4.83 -17.75
N PRO A 260 15.57 -5.93 -18.10
CA PRO A 260 14.84 -6.00 -19.36
C PRO A 260 13.75 -4.91 -19.45
N GLN A 261 13.57 -4.34 -20.64
CA GLN A 261 12.71 -3.18 -20.85
C GLN A 261 11.25 -3.43 -20.49
N ASP A 262 10.71 -4.63 -20.77
CA ASP A 262 9.33 -5.01 -20.40
C ASP A 262 9.12 -5.00 -18.88
N LYS A 263 10.16 -5.37 -18.10
CA LYS A 263 10.14 -5.33 -16.63
C LYS A 263 10.17 -3.91 -16.12
N LEU A 264 10.98 -3.06 -16.74
CA LEU A 264 11.07 -1.64 -16.39
C LEU A 264 9.73 -0.93 -16.63
N GLU A 265 9.09 -1.19 -17.77
CA GLU A 265 7.78 -0.63 -18.12
C GLU A 265 6.69 -1.05 -17.12
N LEU A 266 6.64 -2.33 -16.74
CA LEU A 266 5.67 -2.83 -15.76
C LEU A 266 5.88 -2.18 -14.40
N ILE A 267 7.11 -2.16 -13.88
CA ILE A 267 7.41 -1.55 -12.56
C ILE A 267 7.19 -0.05 -12.58
N SER A 268 7.61 0.65 -13.63
CA SER A 268 7.36 2.09 -13.78
C SER A 268 5.88 2.40 -13.73
N LYS A 269 5.07 1.67 -14.52
CA LYS A 269 3.62 1.83 -14.53
C LYS A 269 3.00 1.54 -13.17
N PHE A 270 3.35 0.42 -12.53
CA PHE A 270 2.86 0.09 -11.19
C PHE A 270 3.21 1.17 -10.17
N MET A 271 4.46 1.64 -10.17
CA MET A 271 4.93 2.66 -9.23
C MET A 271 4.19 3.98 -9.41
N ARG A 272 4.08 4.48 -10.65
CA ARG A 272 3.43 5.77 -10.94
C ARG A 272 1.92 5.74 -10.77
N GLU A 273 1.28 4.67 -11.21
CA GLU A 273 -0.17 4.64 -11.37
C GLU A 273 -0.91 3.94 -10.23
N THR A 274 -0.20 3.20 -9.37
CA THR A 274 -0.80 2.46 -8.26
C THR A 274 -0.06 2.73 -6.95
N TYR A 275 1.23 2.38 -6.85
CA TYR A 275 1.96 2.43 -5.58
C TYR A 275 2.08 3.82 -4.96
N TYR A 276 2.52 4.83 -5.73
CA TYR A 276 2.56 6.21 -5.25
C TYR A 276 1.22 6.93 -5.36
N ALA A 277 0.28 6.39 -6.15
CA ALA A 277 -1.05 6.95 -6.31
C ALA A 277 -1.91 6.74 -5.05
N VAL A 278 -1.70 5.64 -4.31
CA VAL A 278 -2.33 5.37 -3.00
C VAL A 278 -1.65 6.12 -1.84
N MET A 279 -0.75 7.06 -2.13
CA MET A 279 -0.12 7.92 -1.13
C MET A 279 -0.58 9.37 -1.28
N ARG A 280 -0.70 10.07 -0.16
CA ARG A 280 -0.91 11.52 -0.10
C ARG A 280 0.27 12.14 0.65
N GLY A 281 1.10 12.89 -0.08
CA GLY A 281 2.42 13.27 0.42
C GLY A 281 3.27 12.02 0.67
N LYS A 282 3.77 11.84 1.90
CA LYS A 282 4.53 10.65 2.30
C LYS A 282 3.70 9.55 2.97
N TYR A 283 2.40 9.78 3.19
CA TYR A 283 1.54 8.86 3.93
C TYR A 283 0.76 7.97 2.97
N MET A 284 0.84 6.66 3.16
CA MET A 284 0.12 5.68 2.35
C MET A 284 -1.28 5.40 2.91
N SER A 285 -2.25 5.10 2.04
CA SER A 285 -3.55 4.57 2.46
C SER A 285 -3.37 3.31 3.30
N TYR A 286 -4.08 3.24 4.42
CA TYR A 286 -4.02 2.09 5.31
C TYR A 286 -4.74 0.85 4.75
N ASP A 287 -5.61 1.03 3.75
CA ASP A 287 -6.37 -0.05 3.11
C ASP A 287 -5.47 -1.05 2.36
N VAL A 288 -4.28 -0.63 1.96
CA VAL A 288 -3.42 -1.42 1.07
C VAL A 288 -2.21 -2.08 1.75
N LEU A 289 -2.18 -2.05 3.09
CA LEU A 289 -1.05 -2.49 3.90
C LEU A 289 -1.16 -3.93 4.43
N GLY A 290 -2.29 -4.61 4.22
CA GLY A 290 -2.59 -5.89 4.86
C GLY A 290 -2.40 -5.82 6.38
N ARG A 291 -1.83 -6.86 6.98
CA ARG A 291 -1.57 -6.87 8.44
C ARG A 291 -0.62 -5.79 8.96
N SER A 292 0.16 -5.19 8.06
CA SER A 292 1.17 -4.21 8.44
C SER A 292 0.57 -2.92 9.00
N ILE A 293 -0.72 -2.63 8.76
CA ILE A 293 -1.46 -1.52 9.40
C ILE A 293 -1.29 -1.52 10.92
N SER A 294 -1.14 -2.68 11.55
CA SER A 294 -0.95 -2.81 13.00
C SER A 294 0.49 -2.58 13.48
N ARG A 295 1.40 -2.08 12.63
CA ARG A 295 2.79 -1.76 12.97
C ARG A 295 2.96 -0.25 13.18
N PRO A 296 3.71 0.19 14.22
CA PRO A 296 4.04 1.60 14.41
C PRO A 296 4.70 2.22 13.18
N ASP A 297 4.32 3.46 12.89
CA ASP A 297 4.85 4.33 11.84
C ASP A 297 4.64 3.85 10.39
N ILE A 298 3.88 2.76 10.18
CA ILE A 298 3.82 2.08 8.87
C ILE A 298 3.29 2.93 7.71
N LEU A 299 2.42 3.91 7.99
CA LEU A 299 1.90 4.79 6.94
C LEU A 299 2.96 5.77 6.43
N ASP A 300 3.97 6.12 7.23
CA ASP A 300 5.07 6.98 6.78
C ASP A 300 6.00 6.19 5.84
N LYS A 301 5.93 6.51 4.55
CA LYS A 301 6.71 5.88 3.49
C LYS A 301 7.91 6.71 3.05
N SER A 302 8.45 7.59 3.91
CA SER A 302 9.64 8.41 3.60
C SER A 302 10.83 7.58 3.09
N ARG A 303 11.00 6.34 3.55
CA ARG A 303 12.09 5.46 3.08
C ARG A 303 11.93 5.04 1.61
N THR A 304 10.71 5.03 1.09
CA THR A 304 10.39 4.62 -0.27
C THR A 304 10.67 5.74 -1.29
N ILE A 305 11.00 6.96 -0.83
CA ILE A 305 11.52 8.05 -1.68
C ILE A 305 12.74 7.58 -2.46
N LEU A 306 13.57 6.72 -1.85
CA LEU A 306 14.73 6.14 -2.51
C LEU A 306 14.34 5.36 -3.77
N PHE A 307 13.19 4.67 -3.77
CA PHE A 307 12.74 3.90 -4.93
C PHE A 307 12.39 4.85 -6.08
N ALA A 308 11.67 5.95 -5.82
CA ALA A 308 11.38 6.98 -6.81
C ALA A 308 12.67 7.64 -7.34
N LYS A 309 13.64 7.96 -6.47
CA LYS A 309 14.95 8.50 -6.88
C LYS A 309 15.71 7.54 -7.81
N ARG A 310 15.65 6.23 -7.55
CA ARG A 310 16.20 5.21 -8.47
C ARG A 310 15.45 5.20 -9.79
N MET A 311 14.13 5.37 -9.79
CA MET A 311 13.36 5.42 -11.03
C MET A 311 13.62 6.67 -11.88
N VAL A 312 13.97 7.82 -11.30
CA VAL A 312 14.50 8.99 -12.06
C VAL A 312 15.75 8.61 -12.87
N GLU A 313 16.51 7.64 -12.37
CA GLU A 313 17.75 7.15 -12.95
C GLU A 313 17.58 5.98 -13.91
N LEU A 314 16.54 5.16 -13.73
CA LEU A 314 16.24 3.97 -14.53
C LEU A 314 15.28 4.24 -15.68
N ASP A 315 14.23 5.02 -15.44
CA ASP A 315 13.19 5.36 -16.40
C ASP A 315 13.29 6.84 -16.79
N LYS A 316 14.13 7.10 -17.80
CA LYS A 316 14.36 8.46 -18.29
C LYS A 316 13.14 9.08 -18.97
N GLU A 317 12.22 8.26 -19.49
CA GLU A 317 10.98 8.73 -20.12
C GLU A 317 10.04 9.37 -19.08
N HIS A 318 9.94 8.77 -17.89
CA HIS A 318 9.04 9.25 -16.82
C HIS A 318 9.76 9.94 -15.67
N ALA A 319 11.02 10.36 -15.86
CA ALA A 319 11.87 10.92 -14.80
C ALA A 319 11.24 12.14 -14.11
N ASP A 320 10.58 13.04 -14.84
CA ASP A 320 9.91 14.21 -14.25
C ASP A 320 8.76 13.82 -13.33
N GLY A 321 7.96 12.82 -13.72
CA GLY A 321 6.90 12.28 -12.87
C GLY A 321 7.44 11.71 -11.56
N PHE A 322 8.58 11.01 -11.59
CA PHE A 322 9.24 10.52 -10.39
C PHE A 322 9.87 11.63 -9.55
N ARG A 323 10.40 12.70 -10.16
CA ARG A 323 10.88 13.89 -9.42
C ARG A 323 9.74 14.59 -8.68
N ASP A 324 8.58 14.69 -9.31
CA ASP A 324 7.38 15.26 -8.67
C ASP A 324 6.90 14.39 -7.49
N ILE A 325 6.95 13.07 -7.63
CA ILE A 325 6.68 12.13 -6.51
C ILE A 325 7.66 12.40 -5.36
N VAL A 326 8.97 12.46 -5.64
CA VAL A 326 10.00 12.74 -4.63
C VAL A 326 9.71 14.06 -3.91
N ALA A 327 9.43 15.13 -4.66
CA ALA A 327 9.18 16.45 -4.09
C ALA A 327 7.94 16.50 -3.17
N ARG A 328 6.85 15.80 -3.53
CA ARG A 328 5.67 15.67 -2.66
C ARG A 328 5.96 14.91 -1.38
N MET A 329 6.75 13.84 -1.46
CA MET A 329 7.09 13.00 -0.31
C MET A 329 8.11 13.67 0.63
N GLU A 330 9.04 14.45 0.10
CA GLU A 330 9.99 15.26 0.88
C GLU A 330 9.34 16.52 1.48
N GLY A 331 8.11 16.85 1.07
CA GLY A 331 7.39 18.04 1.53
C GLY A 331 7.87 19.35 0.91
N THR A 332 8.70 19.30 -0.15
CA THR A 332 9.07 20.49 -0.93
C THR A 332 7.95 20.93 -1.87
N LYS A 333 6.98 20.05 -2.12
CA LYS A 333 5.69 20.35 -2.75
C LYS A 333 4.53 19.95 -1.84
N ALA A 334 3.38 20.62 -1.99
CA ALA A 334 2.16 20.24 -1.28
C ALA A 334 1.72 18.80 -1.66
N PRO A 335 1.05 18.06 -0.76
CA PRO A 335 0.68 16.65 -0.98
C PRO A 335 -0.11 16.36 -2.26
N GLY A 336 -0.81 17.36 -2.81
CA GLY A 336 -1.60 17.25 -4.04
C GLY A 336 -1.01 17.94 -5.27
N ASP A 337 0.17 18.56 -5.15
CA ASP A 337 0.77 19.33 -6.24
C ASP A 337 1.06 18.45 -7.47
N GLY A 338 0.59 18.89 -8.64
CA GLY A 338 0.78 18.18 -9.90
C GLY A 338 -0.04 16.89 -10.05
N LEU A 339 -0.81 16.46 -9.03
CA LEU A 339 -1.70 15.30 -9.16
C LEU A 339 -2.85 15.62 -10.13
N GLN A 340 -3.08 14.73 -11.08
CA GLN A 340 -4.19 14.85 -12.03
C GLN A 340 -5.43 14.12 -11.50
N PRO A 341 -6.64 14.66 -11.76
CA PRO A 341 -7.89 13.95 -11.50
C PRO A 341 -7.89 12.55 -12.14
N LYS A 342 -8.08 11.52 -11.32
CA LYS A 342 -8.12 10.12 -11.78
C LYS A 342 -9.07 9.31 -10.90
N HIS A 343 -9.77 8.36 -11.52
CA HIS A 343 -10.55 7.35 -10.81
C HIS A 343 -10.19 5.96 -11.34
N THR A 344 -9.72 5.09 -10.46
CA THR A 344 -9.31 3.73 -10.82
C THR A 344 -10.11 2.72 -10.01
N HIS A 345 -10.87 1.88 -10.68
CA HIS A 345 -11.46 0.69 -10.07
C HIS A 345 -10.61 -0.53 -10.42
N TYR A 346 -10.02 -1.13 -9.41
CA TYR A 346 -9.21 -2.35 -9.49
C TYR A 346 -10.16 -3.55 -9.39
N PHE A 347 -10.74 -3.92 -10.54
CA PHE A 347 -11.78 -4.96 -10.62
C PHE A 347 -11.30 -6.36 -10.23
N ARG A 348 -10.00 -6.64 -10.22
CA ARG A 348 -9.45 -7.87 -9.63
C ARG A 348 -9.26 -7.69 -8.14
N GLY A 349 -8.79 -6.52 -7.72
CA GLY A 349 -8.43 -6.22 -6.33
C GLY A 349 -9.56 -5.83 -5.39
N ASP A 350 -10.81 -5.73 -5.88
CA ASP A 350 -11.97 -5.28 -5.11
C ASP A 350 -11.67 -3.97 -4.35
N TYR A 351 -11.03 -3.03 -5.06
CA TYR A 351 -10.52 -1.77 -4.52
C TYR A 351 -10.76 -0.63 -5.50
N THR A 352 -11.01 0.57 -4.98
CA THR A 352 -11.18 1.78 -5.78
C THR A 352 -10.33 2.89 -5.21
N LEU A 353 -9.62 3.60 -6.08
CA LEU A 353 -8.88 4.82 -5.73
C LEU A 353 -9.40 5.99 -6.56
N HIS A 354 -9.81 7.06 -5.88
CA HIS A 354 -10.21 8.32 -6.49
C HIS A 354 -9.27 9.43 -6.04
N VAL A 355 -8.57 10.04 -7.00
CA VAL A 355 -7.55 11.07 -6.76
C VAL A 355 -8.01 12.39 -7.37
N ARG A 356 -7.87 13.45 -6.60
CA ARG A 356 -8.01 14.84 -7.01
C ARG A 356 -6.83 15.66 -6.49
N PRO A 357 -6.54 16.84 -7.07
CA PRO A 357 -5.52 17.73 -6.53
C PRO A 357 -5.74 18.05 -5.04
N GLN A 358 -6.99 18.17 -4.59
CA GLN A 358 -7.33 18.55 -3.22
C GLN A 358 -7.41 17.37 -2.24
N TYR A 359 -7.71 16.15 -2.72
CA TYR A 359 -7.90 14.99 -1.85
C TYR A 359 -7.67 13.66 -2.56
N ALA A 360 -7.55 12.59 -1.79
CA ALA A 360 -7.73 11.22 -2.24
C ALA A 360 -8.81 10.55 -1.39
N PHE A 361 -9.63 9.72 -2.04
CA PHE A 361 -10.66 8.89 -1.43
C PHE A 361 -10.52 7.49 -2.00
N ASP A 362 -10.33 6.50 -1.16
CA ASP A 362 -10.31 5.10 -1.60
C ASP A 362 -11.31 4.24 -0.84
N VAL A 363 -11.72 3.14 -1.47
CA VAL A 363 -12.68 2.18 -0.94
C VAL A 363 -12.11 0.77 -1.06
N ARG A 364 -12.03 0.04 0.06
CA ARG A 364 -11.67 -1.38 0.09
C ARG A 364 -12.90 -2.25 0.31
N LEU A 365 -13.07 -3.23 -0.57
CA LEU A 365 -14.12 -4.24 -0.50
C LEU A 365 -13.53 -5.64 -0.26
N VAL A 366 -14.42 -6.63 -0.24
CA VAL A 366 -14.11 -8.04 -0.36
C VAL A 366 -15.24 -8.76 -1.09
N SER A 367 -14.95 -9.85 -1.77
CA SER A 367 -15.95 -10.69 -2.43
C SER A 367 -15.59 -12.16 -2.34
N ALA A 368 -16.41 -13.03 -2.94
CA ALA A 368 -16.06 -14.44 -3.15
C ALA A 368 -14.78 -14.65 -3.99
N ARG A 369 -14.20 -13.57 -4.56
CA ARG A 369 -13.00 -13.58 -5.40
C ARG A 369 -11.76 -13.01 -4.72
N THR A 370 -11.91 -12.35 -3.58
CA THR A 370 -10.79 -11.74 -2.83
C THR A 370 -10.84 -12.09 -1.35
N ALA A 371 -9.70 -11.97 -0.69
CA ALA A 371 -9.59 -12.20 0.74
C ALA A 371 -9.76 -10.91 1.55
N ARG A 372 -10.43 -11.05 2.70
CA ARG A 372 -10.48 -10.04 3.77
C ARG A 372 -9.07 -9.67 4.21
N CYS A 373 -8.91 -8.51 4.83
CA CYS A 373 -7.63 -8.13 5.42
C CYS A 373 -7.16 -9.19 6.43
N GLU A 374 -5.95 -9.69 6.25
CA GLU A 374 -5.44 -10.78 7.06
C GLU A 374 -5.09 -10.36 8.47
N TYR A 375 -5.12 -11.34 9.37
CA TYR A 375 -4.32 -11.35 10.59
C TYR A 375 -3.35 -12.53 10.53
N GLY A 376 -2.28 -12.48 11.31
CA GLY A 376 -1.29 -13.55 11.32
C GLY A 376 -0.10 -13.22 12.19
N ASN A 377 0.56 -14.25 12.74
CA ASN A 377 1.71 -14.11 13.64
C ASN A 377 1.47 -13.24 14.90
N GLY A 378 0.22 -13.05 15.31
CA GLY A 378 -0.14 -12.15 16.41
C GLY A 378 -0.22 -10.68 15.99
N GLU A 379 -0.14 -10.38 14.70
CA GLU A 379 -0.37 -9.06 14.11
C GLU A 379 -1.83 -8.92 13.64
N ASN A 380 -2.33 -7.68 13.66
CA ASN A 380 -3.60 -7.25 13.06
C ASN A 380 -4.87 -7.85 13.66
N LEU A 381 -4.95 -7.88 14.99
CA LEU A 381 -5.94 -8.69 15.73
C LEU A 381 -7.37 -8.13 15.78
N LYS A 382 -7.64 -6.96 15.20
CA LYS A 382 -8.95 -6.27 15.29
C LYS A 382 -9.50 -5.79 13.94
N THR A 383 -9.02 -6.34 12.82
CA THR A 383 -9.24 -5.75 11.48
C THR A 383 -10.33 -6.40 10.66
N TYR A 384 -11.17 -7.21 11.30
CA TYR A 384 -12.17 -8.02 10.61
C TYR A 384 -13.04 -7.24 9.63
N PHE A 385 -13.48 -6.04 10.02
CA PHE A 385 -14.36 -5.19 9.21
C PHE A 385 -13.63 -4.32 8.18
N LEU A 386 -12.28 -4.33 8.11
CA LEU A 386 -11.50 -3.44 7.25
C LEU A 386 -11.78 -3.64 5.74
N SER A 387 -12.45 -4.73 5.35
CA SER A 387 -12.80 -4.99 3.95
C SER A 387 -14.30 -4.88 3.66
N ASP A 388 -15.11 -4.40 4.60
CA ASP A 388 -16.57 -4.24 4.43
C ASP A 388 -16.97 -2.85 3.94
N GLY A 389 -16.30 -2.37 2.90
CA GLY A 389 -16.51 -1.02 2.39
C GLY A 389 -15.81 0.05 3.22
N CYS A 390 -14.57 -0.24 3.63
CA CYS A 390 -13.73 0.72 4.33
C CYS A 390 -13.35 1.88 3.41
N THR A 391 -13.27 3.10 3.96
CA THR A 391 -12.92 4.32 3.21
C THR A 391 -11.77 5.10 3.82
N ASN A 392 -10.65 5.25 3.11
CA ASN A 392 -9.59 6.17 3.49
C ASN A 392 -9.78 7.53 2.81
N ILE A 393 -9.83 8.61 3.61
CA ILE A 393 -10.11 9.98 3.14
C ILE A 393 -8.96 10.90 3.55
N THR A 394 -8.18 11.39 2.59
CA THR A 394 -6.97 12.18 2.87
C THR A 394 -6.91 13.46 2.05
N THR A 395 -6.49 14.55 2.69
CA THR A 395 -6.18 15.85 2.07
C THR A 395 -4.72 16.23 2.31
N ARG A 396 -4.25 16.08 3.55
CA ARG A 396 -2.87 16.33 4.02
C ARG A 396 -2.02 15.06 4.01
N GLY A 397 -2.65 13.90 4.19
CA GLY A 397 -2.07 12.56 4.19
C GLY A 397 -1.94 11.94 5.58
N GLY A 398 -1.65 12.73 6.61
CA GLY A 398 -1.41 12.26 7.97
C GLY A 398 -2.66 12.02 8.83
N GLU A 399 -3.87 12.07 8.26
CA GLU A 399 -5.15 12.02 9.00
C GLU A 399 -5.32 10.76 9.86
N TYR A 400 -4.69 9.65 9.47
CA TYR A 400 -4.77 8.36 10.17
C TYR A 400 -3.41 7.87 10.71
N PHE A 401 -2.37 8.72 10.65
CA PHE A 401 -1.02 8.31 11.03
C PHE A 401 -0.96 7.87 12.50
N ASN A 402 -0.59 6.61 12.76
CA ASN A 402 -0.47 6.03 14.10
C ASN A 402 -1.76 6.00 14.97
N ILE A 403 -2.94 6.21 14.39
CA ILE A 403 -4.21 6.19 15.13
C ILE A 403 -4.67 4.77 15.55
N PHE A 404 -4.22 3.74 14.84
CA PHE A 404 -4.72 2.37 14.97
C PHE A 404 -4.78 1.75 16.39
N PRO A 405 -3.82 1.97 17.31
CA PRO A 405 -3.95 1.46 18.67
C PRO A 405 -5.15 2.04 19.44
N VAL A 406 -5.59 3.26 19.11
CA VAL A 406 -6.70 3.94 19.80
C VAL A 406 -8.03 3.85 19.04
N TRP A 407 -8.06 3.22 17.86
CA TRP A 407 -9.28 3.11 17.06
C TRP A 407 -10.37 2.29 17.75
N ASN A 408 -11.61 2.74 17.62
CA ASN A 408 -12.77 1.86 17.74
C ASN A 408 -12.91 1.07 16.44
N TRP A 409 -12.55 -0.21 16.48
CA TRP A 409 -12.52 -1.10 15.32
C TRP A 409 -13.91 -1.55 14.81
N THR A 410 -15.00 -1.22 15.52
CA THR A 410 -16.38 -1.32 14.98
C THR A 410 -16.81 -0.07 14.23
N ARG A 411 -15.94 0.96 14.18
CA ARG A 411 -16.19 2.26 13.54
C ARG A 411 -15.12 2.63 12.52
N ILE A 412 -14.61 1.62 11.83
CA ILE A 412 -13.70 1.83 10.69
C ILE A 412 -14.42 2.74 9.68
N PRO A 413 -13.78 3.82 9.19
CA PRO A 413 -14.40 4.73 8.22
C PRO A 413 -15.05 3.98 7.06
N GLY A 414 -16.28 4.35 6.71
CA GLY A 414 -17.05 3.76 5.61
C GLY A 414 -17.84 2.49 5.96
N VAL A 415 -17.46 1.76 7.00
CA VAL A 415 -18.04 0.44 7.33
C VAL A 415 -19.44 0.57 7.94
N THR A 416 -20.32 -0.40 7.63
CA THR A 416 -21.59 -0.62 8.33
C THR A 416 -21.46 -1.86 9.21
N ALA A 417 -21.41 -1.70 10.55
CA ALA A 417 -21.14 -2.79 11.47
C ALA A 417 -21.91 -2.69 12.80
N PRO A 418 -22.26 -3.84 13.41
CA PRO A 418 -22.75 -3.87 14.78
C PRO A 418 -21.65 -3.41 15.74
N GLN A 419 -22.03 -2.67 16.78
CA GLN A 419 -21.11 -2.12 17.80
C GLN A 419 -20.72 -3.21 18.82
N LEU A 420 -20.08 -4.28 18.34
CA LEU A 420 -19.62 -5.41 19.13
C LEU A 420 -18.58 -5.00 20.18
N LYS A 421 -18.64 -5.63 21.36
CA LYS A 421 -17.64 -5.45 22.43
C LYS A 421 -16.29 -6.04 22.09
N GLU A 422 -16.28 -7.17 21.39
CA GLU A 422 -15.08 -7.86 20.93
C GLU A 422 -15.13 -8.01 19.42
N ILE A 423 -14.03 -7.67 18.75
CA ILE A 423 -13.92 -7.86 17.31
C ILE A 423 -13.58 -9.33 17.04
N PRO A 424 -14.39 -10.05 16.24
CA PRO A 424 -14.07 -11.43 15.93
C PRO A 424 -12.83 -11.51 15.03
N LEU A 425 -11.96 -12.50 15.26
CA LEU A 425 -10.97 -12.89 14.26
C LEU A 425 -11.65 -13.61 13.09
N ALA A 426 -11.13 -13.39 11.87
CA ALA A 426 -11.57 -14.11 10.68
C ALA A 426 -11.40 -15.63 10.84
N ALA A 427 -12.13 -16.41 10.04
CA ALA A 427 -12.18 -17.86 10.20
C ALA A 427 -10.82 -18.56 10.01
N SER A 428 -9.93 -17.94 9.22
CA SER A 428 -8.56 -18.38 9.01
C SER A 428 -7.61 -17.20 9.21
N ASP A 429 -6.44 -17.48 9.76
CA ASP A 429 -5.29 -16.59 9.60
C ASP A 429 -4.86 -16.55 8.13
N TRP A 430 -4.24 -15.45 7.69
CA TRP A 430 -3.74 -15.21 6.33
C TRP A 430 -4.80 -15.05 5.23
N GLN A 431 -5.74 -15.97 5.08
CA GLN A 431 -6.69 -15.97 3.96
C GLN A 431 -8.10 -16.34 4.40
N CYS A 432 -8.99 -15.35 4.37
CA CYS A 432 -10.42 -15.56 4.52
C CYS A 432 -11.14 -14.89 3.34
N MET A 433 -11.72 -15.66 2.43
CA MET A 433 -12.47 -15.11 1.30
C MET A 433 -13.72 -14.38 1.80
N GLY A 434 -14.14 -13.34 1.08
CA GLY A 434 -15.45 -12.73 1.29
C GLY A 434 -16.59 -13.62 0.80
N THR A 435 -17.81 -13.21 1.09
CA THR A 435 -19.03 -13.94 0.70
C THR A 435 -19.85 -13.20 -0.36
N SER A 436 -19.58 -11.91 -0.59
CA SER A 436 -20.32 -11.11 -1.57
C SER A 436 -20.09 -11.63 -2.99
N THR A 437 -21.18 -11.74 -3.74
CA THR A 437 -21.18 -12.04 -5.18
C THR A 437 -21.42 -10.81 -6.03
N PHE A 438 -21.61 -9.63 -5.44
CA PHE A 438 -21.85 -8.37 -6.14
C PHE A 438 -21.03 -7.25 -5.48
N ALA A 439 -19.78 -7.13 -5.92
CA ALA A 439 -18.81 -6.18 -5.43
C ALA A 439 -17.94 -5.72 -6.60
N GLY A 440 -17.80 -4.42 -6.82
CA GLY A 440 -17.06 -3.90 -7.97
C GLY A 440 -17.46 -2.48 -8.33
N GLY A 441 -17.22 -2.06 -9.56
CA GLY A 441 -17.50 -0.69 -9.97
C GLY A 441 -17.34 -0.43 -11.46
N VAL A 442 -17.91 0.68 -11.90
CA VAL A 442 -17.77 1.22 -13.26
C VAL A 442 -16.89 2.46 -13.23
N SER A 443 -15.98 2.60 -14.18
CA SER A 443 -15.02 3.71 -14.25
C SER A 443 -14.81 4.17 -15.69
N ASP A 444 -14.78 5.49 -15.91
CA ASP A 444 -14.29 6.09 -17.16
C ASP A 444 -12.86 6.65 -17.03
N SER A 445 -12.14 6.23 -15.99
CA SER A 445 -10.83 6.74 -15.56
C SER A 445 -10.82 8.13 -14.90
N LEU A 446 -11.95 8.84 -14.85
CA LEU A 446 -12.08 10.16 -14.21
C LEU A 446 -13.13 10.18 -13.09
N TYR A 447 -14.27 9.54 -13.35
CA TYR A 447 -15.40 9.34 -12.46
C TYR A 447 -15.82 7.87 -12.46
N GLY A 448 -16.65 7.50 -11.50
CA GLY A 448 -17.20 6.16 -11.44
C GLY A 448 -18.08 5.95 -10.23
N VAL A 449 -18.60 4.73 -10.12
CA VAL A 449 -19.31 4.25 -8.93
C VAL A 449 -18.73 2.91 -8.50
N THR A 450 -18.56 2.73 -7.20
CA THR A 450 -18.19 1.46 -6.56
C THR A 450 -19.38 0.96 -5.75
N THR A 451 -19.62 -0.35 -5.72
CA THR A 451 -20.74 -0.98 -5.03
C THR A 451 -20.32 -2.27 -4.33
N TYR A 452 -20.98 -2.56 -3.21
CA TYR A 452 -20.78 -3.74 -2.37
C TYR A 452 -22.10 -4.13 -1.73
N ALA A 453 -22.66 -5.27 -2.17
CA ALA A 453 -23.81 -5.89 -1.54
C ALA A 453 -23.37 -7.14 -0.78
N TYR A 454 -23.64 -7.19 0.52
CA TYR A 454 -23.20 -8.30 1.37
C TYR A 454 -24.19 -8.61 2.48
N MET A 455 -24.08 -9.82 2.99
CA MET A 455 -24.66 -10.27 4.25
C MET A 455 -23.58 -11.04 5.00
N ASP A 456 -23.16 -10.53 6.14
CA ASP A 456 -22.18 -11.18 7.00
C ASP A 456 -22.88 -11.91 8.16
N THR A 457 -22.81 -13.23 8.14
CA THR A 457 -23.41 -14.12 9.14
C THR A 457 -22.36 -14.76 10.06
N TYR A 458 -21.12 -14.27 10.04
CA TYR A 458 -20.03 -14.83 10.83
C TYR A 458 -20.05 -14.30 12.27
N LYS A 459 -19.86 -15.18 13.27
CA LYS A 459 -19.69 -14.85 14.70
C LYS A 459 -20.57 -13.69 15.20
N ASP A 460 -21.88 -13.90 15.21
CA ASP A 460 -22.90 -12.97 15.71
C ASP A 460 -22.96 -11.58 15.03
N ILE A 461 -22.20 -11.35 13.95
CA ILE A 461 -22.24 -10.10 13.18
C ILE A 461 -23.63 -9.91 12.58
N ASN A 462 -24.13 -10.94 11.89
CA ASN A 462 -25.46 -11.03 11.27
C ASN A 462 -25.96 -9.69 10.72
N THR A 463 -25.14 -9.01 9.91
CA THR A 463 -25.41 -7.66 9.40
C THR A 463 -25.06 -7.60 7.92
N GLY A 464 -25.94 -7.02 7.13
CA GLY A 464 -25.76 -6.83 5.69
C GLY A 464 -26.25 -5.47 5.23
N ALA A 465 -25.80 -5.07 4.05
CA ALA A 465 -26.22 -3.84 3.39
C ALA A 465 -25.88 -3.86 1.89
N HIS A 466 -26.59 -3.04 1.12
CA HIS A 466 -26.20 -2.59 -0.21
C HIS A 466 -25.53 -1.21 -0.10
N LYS A 467 -24.23 -1.15 -0.32
CA LYS A 467 -23.42 0.06 -0.19
C LYS A 467 -22.93 0.52 -1.56
N ALA A 468 -22.98 1.82 -1.82
CA ALA A 468 -22.40 2.40 -3.03
C ALA A 468 -21.76 3.77 -2.79
N TRP A 469 -20.67 4.03 -3.50
CA TRP A 469 -19.89 5.27 -3.47
C TRP A 469 -19.83 5.86 -4.88
N PHE A 470 -20.34 7.07 -5.04
CA PHE A 470 -20.49 7.78 -6.30
C PHE A 470 -19.48 8.93 -6.34
N PHE A 471 -18.52 8.85 -7.26
CA PHE A 471 -17.35 9.72 -7.25
C PHE A 471 -17.48 10.82 -8.32
N PHE A 472 -17.43 12.09 -7.88
CA PHE A 472 -17.48 13.27 -8.74
C PHE A 472 -16.16 14.06 -8.67
N ASP A 473 -16.20 15.38 -8.75
CA ASP A 473 -14.99 16.21 -8.65
C ASP A 473 -14.70 16.59 -7.21
N ASP A 474 -15.57 17.37 -6.61
CA ASP A 474 -15.35 17.95 -5.29
C ASP A 474 -15.97 17.11 -4.17
N GLU A 475 -16.74 16.07 -4.52
CA GLU A 475 -17.48 15.26 -3.56
C GLU A 475 -17.58 13.78 -3.93
N VAL A 476 -17.80 12.98 -2.89
CA VAL A 476 -18.17 11.57 -2.97
C VAL A 476 -19.49 11.38 -2.24
N VAL A 477 -20.51 10.88 -2.94
CA VAL A 477 -21.81 10.56 -2.36
C VAL A 477 -21.80 9.10 -1.94
N CYS A 478 -22.15 8.83 -0.69
CA CYS A 478 -22.12 7.51 -0.09
C CYS A 478 -23.54 7.10 0.30
N LEU A 479 -24.05 6.04 -0.33
CA LEU A 479 -25.40 5.54 -0.12
C LEU A 479 -25.37 4.14 0.47
N GLY A 480 -26.30 3.90 1.39
CA GLY A 480 -26.61 2.59 1.94
C GLY A 480 -28.09 2.33 1.88
N SER A 481 -28.46 1.11 1.52
CA SER A 481 -29.83 0.60 1.54
C SER A 481 -29.84 -0.86 1.94
N ASP A 482 -31.03 -1.39 2.23
CA ASP A 482 -31.21 -2.78 2.68
C ASP A 482 -30.30 -3.11 3.87
N ILE A 483 -30.12 -2.14 4.78
CA ILE A 483 -29.35 -2.37 6.00
C ILE A 483 -30.23 -3.23 6.89
N HIS A 484 -29.80 -4.48 7.04
CA HIS A 484 -30.51 -5.49 7.78
C HIS A 484 -29.58 -6.13 8.80
N SER A 485 -30.05 -6.33 10.03
CA SER A 485 -29.28 -7.04 11.04
C SER A 485 -30.14 -7.78 12.05
N THR A 486 -29.65 -8.92 12.55
CA THR A 486 -30.24 -9.62 13.70
C THR A 486 -29.36 -9.54 14.95
N SER A 487 -28.21 -8.85 14.88
CA SER A 487 -27.34 -8.58 16.03
C SER A 487 -28.11 -7.86 17.15
N SER A 488 -27.81 -8.21 18.41
CA SER A 488 -28.36 -7.53 19.59
C SER A 488 -27.75 -6.16 19.85
N GLU A 489 -26.57 -5.89 19.30
CA GLU A 489 -25.89 -4.59 19.36
C GLU A 489 -26.43 -3.62 18.30
N ALA A 490 -26.31 -2.32 18.56
CA ALA A 490 -26.72 -1.29 17.59
C ALA A 490 -25.83 -1.35 16.34
N VAL A 491 -26.39 -1.05 15.17
CA VAL A 491 -25.67 -1.05 13.89
C VAL A 491 -25.38 0.38 13.47
N TYR A 492 -24.10 0.70 13.27
CA TYR A 492 -23.67 2.02 12.86
C TYR A 492 -23.10 1.95 11.45
N THR A 493 -23.25 3.03 10.68
CA THR A 493 -22.39 3.30 9.52
C THR A 493 -21.44 4.42 9.89
N SER A 494 -20.14 4.12 9.93
CA SER A 494 -19.15 5.14 10.24
C SER A 494 -18.83 5.97 9.01
N VAL A 495 -18.96 7.29 9.15
CA VAL A 495 -18.64 8.24 8.07
C VAL A 495 -17.14 8.52 8.09
N ASN A 496 -16.56 8.79 9.26
CA ASN A 496 -15.10 8.88 9.45
C ASN A 496 -14.70 8.66 10.93
N GLN A 497 -13.44 8.28 11.13
CA GLN A 497 -12.76 8.17 12.41
C GLN A 497 -11.27 8.46 12.20
N CYS A 498 -10.85 9.70 12.41
CA CYS A 498 -9.49 10.17 12.12
C CYS A 498 -8.93 10.99 13.30
N LEU A 499 -7.64 11.36 13.22
CA LEU A 499 -7.04 12.22 14.24
C LEU A 499 -7.76 13.58 14.24
N ALA A 500 -8.06 14.09 15.42
CA ALA A 500 -8.62 15.43 15.53
C ALA A 500 -7.55 16.46 15.14
N ALA A 501 -7.87 17.32 14.17
CA ALA A 501 -7.06 18.49 13.86
C ALA A 501 -6.98 19.47 15.05
N SER A 502 -6.04 20.41 14.95
CA SER A 502 -5.91 21.53 15.90
C SER A 502 -7.14 22.44 15.86
N ASP A 503 -7.74 22.59 14.68
CA ASP A 503 -8.93 23.41 14.50
C ASP A 503 -10.17 22.69 15.04
N GLU A 504 -11.09 23.45 15.61
CA GLU A 504 -12.32 22.92 16.17
C GLU A 504 -13.23 22.34 15.06
N ALA A 505 -13.79 21.15 15.34
CA ALA A 505 -14.81 20.57 14.47
C ALA A 505 -16.15 21.26 14.73
N VAL A 506 -16.91 21.52 13.67
CA VAL A 506 -18.19 22.24 13.73
C VAL A 506 -19.31 21.34 13.22
N VAL A 507 -20.48 21.39 13.84
CA VAL A 507 -21.71 20.78 13.35
C VAL A 507 -22.74 21.86 13.09
N SER A 508 -23.51 21.71 12.01
CA SER A 508 -24.73 22.48 11.75
C SER A 508 -25.94 21.60 11.99
N VAL A 509 -26.87 22.08 12.80
CA VAL A 509 -28.17 21.44 13.05
C VAL A 509 -29.26 22.48 12.85
N ASP A 510 -30.20 22.21 11.95
CA ASP A 510 -31.27 23.14 11.58
C ASP A 510 -30.75 24.56 11.24
N GLY A 511 -29.60 24.63 10.55
CA GLY A 511 -28.93 25.87 10.16
C GLY A 511 -28.20 26.62 11.29
N LYS A 512 -28.13 26.06 12.50
CA LYS A 512 -27.37 26.61 13.62
C LYS A 512 -26.06 25.85 13.78
N GLN A 513 -24.97 26.60 13.85
CA GLN A 513 -23.63 26.06 13.98
C GLN A 513 -23.21 26.00 15.46
N GLU A 514 -22.59 24.90 15.86
CA GLU A 514 -21.93 24.77 17.15
C GLU A 514 -20.65 23.95 17.03
N VAL A 515 -19.75 24.13 18.00
CA VAL A 515 -18.50 23.36 18.09
C VAL A 515 -18.83 21.97 18.63
N LEU A 516 -18.28 20.93 18.00
CA LEU A 516 -18.44 19.57 18.47
C LEU A 516 -17.78 19.38 19.85
N PRO A 517 -18.47 18.74 20.81
CA PRO A 517 -17.93 18.52 22.13
C PRO A 517 -16.78 17.49 22.14
N ALA A 518 -16.03 17.48 23.25
CA ALA A 518 -14.95 16.51 23.50
C ALA A 518 -15.44 15.10 23.86
N GLN A 519 -16.70 14.79 23.57
CA GLN A 519 -17.36 13.51 23.77
C GLN A 519 -18.35 13.29 22.62
N GLU A 520 -18.70 12.04 22.34
CA GLU A 520 -19.69 11.75 21.32
C GLU A 520 -21.08 12.23 21.76
N THR A 521 -21.75 12.93 20.86
CA THR A 521 -23.11 13.44 21.04
C THR A 521 -23.98 13.01 19.87
N VAL A 522 -25.25 12.78 20.17
CA VAL A 522 -26.26 12.44 19.17
C VAL A 522 -26.91 13.73 18.68
N TYR A 523 -26.92 13.89 17.36
CA TYR A 523 -27.55 14.99 16.65
C TYR A 523 -28.69 14.43 15.81
N GLU A 524 -29.91 14.82 16.16
CA GLU A 524 -31.08 14.58 15.32
C GLU A 524 -31.08 15.64 14.20
N ASN A 525 -31.10 15.22 12.94
CA ASN A 525 -31.17 16.11 11.77
C ASN A 525 -29.97 17.08 11.62
N ALA A 526 -28.74 16.60 11.84
CA ALA A 526 -27.57 17.38 11.46
C ALA A 526 -27.58 17.68 9.95
N ASP A 527 -27.36 18.93 9.56
CA ASP A 527 -27.21 19.31 8.16
C ASP A 527 -25.86 18.81 7.65
N TRP A 528 -24.79 19.21 8.34
CA TRP A 528 -23.41 18.86 8.00
C TRP A 528 -22.50 18.94 9.23
N VAL A 529 -21.38 18.22 9.16
CA VAL A 529 -20.24 18.32 10.06
C VAL A 529 -19.02 18.78 9.25
N LEU A 530 -18.16 19.62 9.83
CA LEU A 530 -16.94 20.13 9.23
C LEU A 530 -15.75 19.87 10.15
N HIS A 531 -14.73 19.19 9.65
CA HIS A 531 -13.51 18.88 10.39
C HIS A 531 -12.31 18.74 9.45
N ASP A 532 -11.16 19.30 9.85
CA ASP A 532 -9.87 19.17 9.14
C ASP A 532 -9.94 19.44 7.62
N GLY A 533 -10.69 20.45 7.21
CA GLY A 533 -10.83 20.76 5.79
C GLY A 533 -11.81 19.86 5.02
N ILE A 534 -12.57 18.99 5.70
CA ILE A 534 -13.50 18.02 5.10
C ILE A 534 -14.91 18.25 5.65
N GLY A 535 -15.85 18.47 4.72
CA GLY A 535 -17.28 18.52 5.02
C GLY A 535 -17.93 17.14 4.92
N TYR A 536 -18.89 16.87 5.80
CA TYR A 536 -19.74 15.68 5.79
C TYR A 536 -21.19 16.15 5.82
N LEU A 537 -21.87 16.10 4.68
CA LEU A 537 -23.27 16.54 4.52
C LEU A 537 -24.22 15.35 4.68
N PHE A 538 -25.39 15.56 5.28
CA PHE A 538 -26.42 14.53 5.51
C PHE A 538 -27.73 14.91 4.81
N PRO A 539 -27.88 14.67 3.49
CA PRO A 539 -29.03 15.16 2.71
C PRO A 539 -30.39 14.62 3.14
N GLN A 540 -30.42 13.49 3.84
CA GLN A 540 -31.64 12.85 4.36
C GLN A 540 -31.73 12.95 5.89
N GLY A 541 -30.85 13.72 6.53
CA GLY A 541 -30.73 13.78 7.98
C GLY A 541 -30.35 12.41 8.56
N GLY A 542 -31.09 12.00 9.59
CA GLY A 542 -30.81 10.78 10.36
C GLY A 542 -30.14 11.09 11.69
N ARG A 543 -29.82 10.03 12.42
CA ARG A 543 -29.27 10.09 13.78
C ARG A 543 -27.75 10.10 13.71
N VAL A 544 -27.15 11.28 13.68
CA VAL A 544 -25.70 11.47 13.55
C VAL A 544 -25.05 11.42 14.92
N VAL A 545 -24.07 10.55 15.10
CA VAL A 545 -23.22 10.48 16.30
C VAL A 545 -21.88 11.10 15.96
N ALA A 546 -21.53 12.22 16.61
CA ALA A 546 -20.28 12.93 16.32
C ALA A 546 -19.61 13.49 17.58
N GLY A 547 -18.28 13.59 17.56
CA GLY A 547 -17.47 14.13 18.68
C GLY A 547 -15.98 14.18 18.35
N ALA A 548 -15.22 14.86 19.21
CA ALA A 548 -13.75 14.92 19.15
C ALA A 548 -13.12 14.53 20.50
N GLN A 549 -13.23 13.25 20.85
CA GLN A 549 -12.88 12.68 22.15
C GLN A 549 -11.42 12.24 22.28
N GLN A 550 -10.93 12.17 23.51
CA GLN A 550 -9.69 11.46 23.82
C GLN A 550 -9.94 9.94 23.78
N GLN A 551 -9.15 9.20 22.99
CA GLN A 551 -9.18 7.74 22.96
C GLN A 551 -7.83 7.18 23.39
N SER A 552 -7.85 6.00 23.99
CA SER A 552 -6.66 5.32 24.51
C SER A 552 -6.66 3.85 24.12
N GLY A 553 -5.47 3.28 23.94
CA GLY A 553 -5.26 1.87 23.62
C GLY A 553 -3.78 1.57 23.43
N THR A 554 -3.43 0.30 23.19
CA THR A 554 -2.03 -0.10 23.04
C THR A 554 -1.75 -0.72 21.68
N TRP A 555 -0.52 -0.56 21.20
CA TRP A 555 -0.08 -1.30 20.01
C TRP A 555 -0.11 -2.80 20.23
N TYR A 556 0.15 -3.26 21.47
CA TYR A 556 0.11 -4.67 21.83
C TYR A 556 -1.26 -5.31 21.61
N ASP A 557 -2.37 -4.57 21.84
CA ASP A 557 -3.74 -5.06 21.68
C ASP A 557 -4.11 -5.38 20.24
N ILE A 558 -3.44 -4.75 19.28
CA ILE A 558 -3.65 -4.98 17.85
C ILE A 558 -2.49 -5.78 17.22
N ASN A 559 -1.33 -5.79 17.88
CA ASN A 559 -0.13 -6.46 17.41
C ASN A 559 0.76 -6.93 18.57
N ASN A 560 0.71 -8.23 18.88
CA ASN A 560 1.49 -8.83 19.96
C ASN A 560 3.00 -8.93 19.65
N SER A 561 3.45 -8.66 18.42
CA SER A 561 4.89 -8.56 18.11
C SER A 561 5.48 -7.21 18.53
N VAL A 562 4.63 -6.21 18.79
CA VAL A 562 5.05 -4.90 19.29
C VAL A 562 5.06 -4.96 20.81
N ASN A 563 6.25 -5.12 21.41
CA ASN A 563 6.41 -5.12 22.87
C ASN A 563 6.36 -3.70 23.47
N ARG A 564 5.37 -2.90 23.05
CA ARG A 564 5.03 -1.58 23.58
C ARG A 564 3.63 -1.70 24.18
N LYS A 565 3.58 -1.89 25.49
CA LYS A 565 2.33 -2.13 26.24
C LYS A 565 1.81 -0.87 26.93
N GLU A 566 2.59 0.20 26.86
CA GLU A 566 2.22 1.51 27.36
C GLU A 566 1.04 2.04 26.52
N PRO A 567 -0.01 2.56 27.16
CA PRO A 567 -1.11 3.23 26.46
C PRO A 567 -0.60 4.37 25.59
N VAL A 568 -1.17 4.47 24.41
CA VAL A 568 -1.13 5.65 23.54
C VAL A 568 -2.46 6.34 23.69
N GLU A 569 -2.43 7.67 23.75
CA GLU A 569 -3.62 8.49 23.84
C GLU A 569 -3.62 9.48 22.69
N GLU A 570 -4.69 9.53 21.91
CA GLU A 570 -4.87 10.50 20.83
C GLU A 570 -6.26 11.12 20.89
N LYS A 571 -6.36 12.39 20.46
CA LYS A 571 -7.67 13.02 20.25
C LYS A 571 -8.20 12.58 18.90
N VAL A 572 -9.38 11.96 18.88
CA VAL A 572 -9.99 11.32 17.70
C VAL A 572 -11.30 12.01 17.38
N PHE A 573 -11.44 12.44 16.12
CA PHE A 573 -12.71 12.89 15.56
C PHE A 573 -13.48 11.68 15.04
N THR A 574 -14.73 11.55 15.44
CA THR A 574 -15.64 10.50 14.99
C THR A 574 -16.92 11.11 14.47
N VAL A 575 -17.44 10.56 13.37
CA VAL A 575 -18.78 10.86 12.83
C VAL A 575 -19.38 9.58 12.26
N SER A 576 -20.60 9.25 12.66
CA SER A 576 -21.31 8.02 12.28
C SER A 576 -22.83 8.24 12.18
N LEU A 577 -23.52 7.34 11.50
CA LEU A 577 -24.98 7.25 11.45
C LEU A 577 -25.45 6.02 12.24
N ASP A 578 -26.34 6.24 13.19
CA ASP A 578 -26.91 5.20 14.06
C ASP A 578 -28.22 4.65 13.45
N HIS A 579 -28.24 3.35 13.13
CA HIS A 579 -29.41 2.64 12.58
C HIS A 579 -30.24 1.93 13.64
N GLY A 580 -29.89 2.07 14.92
CA GLY A 580 -30.52 1.37 16.03
C GLY A 580 -30.15 -0.10 16.08
N ARG A 581 -30.90 -0.86 16.90
CA ARG A 581 -30.74 -2.32 17.03
C ARG A 581 -31.66 -3.03 16.05
N GLN A 582 -31.15 -4.11 15.48
CA GLN A 582 -31.89 -4.97 14.54
C GLN A 582 -32.63 -4.18 13.44
N PRO A 583 -31.96 -3.25 12.72
CA PRO A 583 -32.60 -2.55 11.62
C PRO A 583 -33.13 -3.52 10.57
N GLU A 584 -34.26 -3.14 9.96
CA GLU A 584 -34.86 -3.84 8.83
C GLU A 584 -35.09 -2.83 7.71
N ASN A 585 -34.46 -3.05 6.55
CA ASN A 585 -34.50 -2.15 5.40
C ASN A 585 -34.06 -0.70 5.72
N ALA A 586 -33.15 -0.50 6.68
CA ALA A 586 -32.64 0.83 6.97
C ALA A 586 -31.75 1.36 5.83
N THR A 587 -31.57 2.68 5.78
CA THR A 587 -30.83 3.36 4.72
C THR A 587 -29.95 4.46 5.31
N TYR A 588 -28.87 4.82 4.62
CA TYR A 588 -28.16 6.09 4.85
C TYR A 588 -27.88 6.83 3.56
N ALA A 589 -27.69 8.14 3.67
CA ALA A 589 -27.07 8.98 2.66
C ALA A 589 -26.18 10.03 3.33
N TYR A 590 -24.90 10.07 2.96
CA TYR A 590 -24.00 11.15 3.32
C TYR A 590 -23.13 11.55 2.13
N VAL A 591 -22.62 12.78 2.13
CA VAL A 591 -21.72 13.29 1.09
C VAL A 591 -20.46 13.81 1.74
N VAL A 592 -19.31 13.29 1.31
CA VAL A 592 -17.99 13.78 1.74
C VAL A 592 -17.54 14.86 0.77
N VAL A 593 -17.18 16.02 1.29
CA VAL A 593 -16.84 17.23 0.52
C VAL A 593 -15.49 17.78 1.01
N PRO A 594 -14.36 17.26 0.49
CA PRO A 594 -13.04 17.74 0.89
C PRO A 594 -12.74 19.17 0.40
N GLY A 595 -11.76 19.80 1.02
CA GLY A 595 -11.30 21.15 0.66
C GLY A 595 -12.19 22.29 1.16
N LYS A 596 -12.95 22.07 2.24
CA LYS A 596 -13.79 23.09 2.90
C LYS A 596 -13.20 23.41 4.26
N ARG A 597 -12.67 24.61 4.44
CA ARG A 597 -11.97 25.06 5.65
C ARG A 597 -12.87 25.81 6.62
N THR A 598 -13.98 26.36 6.15
CA THR A 598 -14.88 27.17 6.98
C THR A 598 -16.33 26.77 6.81
N ALA A 599 -17.15 27.06 7.83
CA ALA A 599 -18.59 26.87 7.76
C ALA A 599 -19.23 27.67 6.61
N SER A 600 -18.72 28.87 6.30
CA SER A 600 -19.20 29.67 5.17
C SER A 600 -18.96 28.98 3.82
N GLU A 601 -17.81 28.31 3.66
CA GLU A 601 -17.54 27.50 2.46
C GLU A 601 -18.47 26.29 2.36
N MET A 602 -18.80 25.65 3.49
CA MET A 602 -19.79 24.58 3.54
C MET A 602 -21.18 25.07 3.17
N GLU A 603 -21.66 26.16 3.76
CA GLU A 603 -22.96 26.76 3.41
C GLU A 603 -23.03 27.15 1.93
N LYS A 604 -21.94 27.70 1.40
CA LYS A 604 -21.83 28.04 -0.02
C LYS A 604 -21.90 26.79 -0.90
N TYR A 605 -21.26 25.70 -0.50
CA TYR A 605 -21.38 24.42 -1.19
C TYR A 605 -22.84 23.93 -1.16
N CYS A 606 -23.48 23.88 0.02
CA CYS A 606 -24.87 23.43 0.17
C CYS A 606 -25.84 24.23 -0.71
N LYS A 607 -25.70 25.56 -0.78
CA LYS A 607 -26.52 26.44 -1.64
C LYS A 607 -26.32 26.19 -3.13
N ASN A 608 -25.16 25.70 -3.53
CA ASN A 608 -24.77 25.49 -4.94
C ASN A 608 -24.66 24.01 -5.32
N ASN A 609 -25.14 23.12 -4.44
CA ASN A 609 -25.01 21.67 -4.59
C ASN A 609 -25.67 21.21 -5.89
N ALA A 610 -24.91 20.49 -6.71
CA ALA A 610 -25.35 19.98 -8.00
C ALA A 610 -25.79 18.51 -7.94
N ILE A 611 -25.63 17.86 -6.79
CA ILE A 611 -25.98 16.47 -6.54
C ILE A 611 -27.49 16.31 -6.32
N GLU A 612 -28.06 15.31 -6.97
CA GLU A 612 -29.39 14.79 -6.70
C GLU A 612 -29.31 13.29 -6.43
N ILE A 613 -29.76 12.86 -5.25
CA ILE A 613 -29.97 11.45 -4.92
C ILE A 613 -31.38 11.09 -5.39
N LEU A 614 -31.46 10.28 -6.43
CA LEU A 614 -32.70 10.02 -7.17
C LEU A 614 -33.32 8.67 -6.80
N SER A 615 -32.51 7.74 -6.31
CA SER A 615 -32.96 6.49 -5.70
C SER A 615 -31.94 6.01 -4.68
N ASN A 616 -32.42 5.44 -3.58
CA ASN A 616 -31.61 4.72 -2.61
C ASN A 616 -32.42 3.55 -2.03
N THR A 617 -32.56 2.46 -2.80
CA THR A 617 -33.36 1.30 -2.43
C THR A 617 -32.56 0.01 -2.57
N ALA A 618 -33.08 -1.09 -2.01
CA ALA A 618 -32.49 -2.42 -2.15
C ALA A 618 -32.28 -2.84 -3.63
N ASP A 619 -33.05 -2.29 -4.56
CA ASP A 619 -32.99 -2.67 -5.97
C ASP A 619 -32.08 -1.77 -6.79
N ILE A 620 -32.06 -0.48 -6.47
CA ILE A 620 -31.39 0.53 -7.28
C ILE A 620 -30.95 1.76 -6.47
N GLN A 621 -29.70 2.15 -6.68
CA GLN A 621 -29.13 3.40 -6.16
C GLN A 621 -28.71 4.29 -7.33
N VAL A 622 -29.17 5.55 -7.34
CA VAL A 622 -28.95 6.50 -8.44
C VAL A 622 -28.60 7.88 -7.92
N VAL A 623 -27.50 8.42 -8.45
CA VAL A 623 -27.05 9.80 -8.18
C VAL A 623 -26.80 10.52 -9.51
N CYS A 624 -27.28 11.75 -9.61
CA CYS A 624 -27.02 12.66 -10.73
C CYS A 624 -26.24 13.87 -10.26
N HIS A 625 -25.22 14.25 -11.03
CA HIS A 625 -24.54 15.53 -10.88
C HIS A 625 -24.94 16.47 -12.03
N LYS A 626 -25.88 17.38 -11.77
CA LYS A 626 -26.53 18.22 -12.79
C LYS A 626 -25.55 19.06 -13.61
N LYS A 627 -24.55 19.68 -12.97
CA LYS A 627 -23.58 20.55 -13.67
C LYS A 627 -22.58 19.79 -14.54
N LEU A 628 -22.30 18.53 -14.22
CA LEU A 628 -21.38 17.68 -14.97
C LEU A 628 -22.12 16.88 -16.05
N ASP A 629 -23.45 16.83 -15.97
CA ASP A 629 -24.31 15.97 -16.79
C ASP A 629 -23.83 14.51 -16.74
N VAL A 630 -23.67 14.02 -15.50
CA VAL A 630 -23.23 12.66 -15.17
C VAL A 630 -24.26 11.99 -14.27
N TRP A 631 -24.74 10.84 -14.71
CA TRP A 631 -25.67 9.98 -13.99
C TRP A 631 -24.95 8.69 -13.67
N GLN A 632 -24.88 8.31 -12.40
CA GLN A 632 -24.27 7.07 -11.95
C GLN A 632 -25.35 6.22 -11.28
N MET A 633 -25.37 4.93 -11.62
CA MET A 633 -26.44 4.01 -11.24
C MET A 633 -25.88 2.65 -10.87
N VAL A 634 -26.45 2.05 -9.84
CA VAL A 634 -26.23 0.65 -9.47
C VAL A 634 -27.57 -0.06 -9.47
N PHE A 635 -27.70 -1.08 -10.31
CA PHE A 635 -28.85 -1.98 -10.32
C PHE A 635 -28.44 -3.30 -9.65
N TYR A 636 -29.06 -3.62 -8.52
CA TYR A 636 -28.83 -4.89 -7.80
C TYR A 636 -29.68 -6.03 -8.36
N ARG A 637 -30.71 -5.69 -9.15
CA ARG A 637 -31.57 -6.62 -9.89
C ARG A 637 -32.01 -6.04 -11.23
N PRO A 638 -32.53 -6.85 -12.17
CA PRO A 638 -33.13 -6.33 -13.40
C PRO A 638 -34.21 -5.28 -13.08
N GLY A 639 -34.24 -4.18 -13.82
CA GLY A 639 -35.10 -3.07 -13.47
C GLY A 639 -35.09 -1.94 -14.49
N GLU A 640 -35.89 -0.91 -14.20
CA GLU A 640 -36.01 0.30 -15.00
C GLU A 640 -35.96 1.52 -14.10
N PHE A 641 -35.13 2.50 -14.49
CA PHE A 641 -35.06 3.82 -13.92
C PHE A 641 -35.61 4.85 -14.91
N LYS A 642 -36.46 5.76 -14.44
CA LYS A 642 -37.03 6.85 -15.22
C LYS A 642 -36.97 8.15 -14.43
N TYR A 643 -36.32 9.16 -14.98
CA TYR A 643 -36.32 10.50 -14.41
C TYR A 643 -36.12 11.57 -15.48
N GLY A 644 -37.05 12.53 -15.52
CA GLY A 644 -37.05 13.58 -16.54
C GLY A 644 -37.02 13.00 -17.96
N LYS A 645 -35.95 13.30 -18.70
CA LYS A 645 -35.76 12.79 -20.07
C LYS A 645 -35.01 11.47 -20.16
N LEU A 646 -34.40 10.98 -19.09
CA LEU A 646 -33.60 9.78 -19.11
C LEU A 646 -34.43 8.57 -18.63
N SER A 647 -34.44 7.51 -19.43
CA SER A 647 -34.95 6.19 -19.06
C SER A 647 -33.85 5.17 -19.32
N VAL A 648 -33.53 4.35 -18.33
CA VAL A 648 -32.54 3.26 -18.42
C VAL A 648 -33.18 1.98 -17.92
N ARG A 649 -33.19 0.93 -18.73
CA ARG A 649 -33.68 -0.39 -18.36
C ARG A 649 -32.57 -1.42 -18.55
N VAL A 650 -32.41 -2.30 -17.57
CA VAL A 650 -31.42 -3.39 -17.59
C VAL A 650 -32.10 -4.72 -17.36
N ASP A 651 -31.61 -5.77 -18.01
CA ASP A 651 -32.13 -7.13 -17.84
C ASP A 651 -31.37 -7.94 -16.77
N LYS A 652 -30.25 -7.41 -16.23
CA LYS A 652 -29.40 -8.03 -15.20
C LYS A 652 -28.77 -6.97 -14.28
N PRO A 653 -28.33 -7.36 -13.07
CA PRO A 653 -27.59 -6.49 -12.17
C PRO A 653 -26.33 -5.91 -12.84
N CYS A 654 -26.05 -4.62 -12.64
CA CYS A 654 -24.86 -3.96 -13.17
C CYS A 654 -24.59 -2.62 -12.48
N ALA A 655 -23.36 -2.12 -12.64
CA ALA A 655 -23.03 -0.72 -12.40
C ALA A 655 -22.91 0.00 -13.74
N LEU A 656 -23.54 1.18 -13.86
CA LEU A 656 -23.49 1.96 -15.09
C LEU A 656 -23.40 3.45 -14.83
N MET A 657 -22.86 4.17 -15.81
CA MET A 657 -22.77 5.62 -15.81
C MET A 657 -23.18 6.16 -17.18
N VAL A 658 -24.06 7.16 -17.21
CA VAL A 658 -24.47 7.88 -18.42
C VAL A 658 -23.97 9.32 -18.34
N LYS A 659 -23.22 9.75 -19.34
CA LYS A 659 -22.64 11.10 -19.41
C LYS A 659 -23.15 11.85 -20.62
N LYS A 660 -23.18 13.18 -20.52
CA LYS A 660 -23.49 14.09 -21.64
C LYS A 660 -24.88 13.81 -22.24
N VAL A 661 -25.88 13.56 -21.39
CA VAL A 661 -27.28 13.30 -21.75
C VAL A 661 -27.88 14.48 -22.53
N ASP A 662 -27.40 15.70 -22.32
CA ASP A 662 -27.79 16.93 -23.03
C ASP A 662 -27.08 17.09 -24.39
N SER A 663 -26.10 16.24 -24.71
CA SER A 663 -25.31 16.34 -25.94
C SER A 663 -25.86 15.48 -27.09
N ARG A 664 -25.33 15.68 -28.31
CA ARG A 664 -25.60 14.81 -29.47
C ARG A 664 -24.92 13.43 -29.38
N ARG A 665 -24.01 13.23 -28.41
CA ARG A 665 -23.25 11.98 -28.25
C ARG A 665 -23.16 11.59 -26.77
N PRO A 666 -24.28 11.21 -26.13
CA PRO A 666 -24.25 10.65 -24.79
C PRO A 666 -23.38 9.39 -24.76
N VAL A 667 -22.66 9.19 -23.66
CA VAL A 667 -21.78 8.03 -23.49
C VAL A 667 -22.27 7.22 -22.30
N VAL A 668 -22.42 5.91 -22.50
CA VAL A 668 -22.79 4.94 -21.47
C VAL A 668 -21.57 4.10 -21.14
N HIS A 669 -21.26 3.99 -19.87
CA HIS A 669 -20.27 3.06 -19.33
C HIS A 669 -21.00 1.98 -18.56
N VAL A 670 -20.61 0.72 -18.75
CA VAL A 670 -21.23 -0.44 -18.09
C VAL A 670 -20.14 -1.36 -17.57
N ALA A 671 -20.32 -1.87 -16.37
CA ALA A 671 -19.53 -2.94 -15.77
C ALA A 671 -20.45 -3.98 -15.10
N ASP A 672 -19.92 -5.19 -14.94
CA ASP A 672 -20.56 -6.28 -14.19
C ASP A 672 -19.78 -6.52 -12.87
N PRO A 673 -20.20 -5.89 -11.75
CA PRO A 673 -19.61 -6.13 -10.43
C PRO A 673 -19.68 -7.59 -9.97
N GLY A 674 -20.63 -8.37 -10.50
CA GLY A 674 -20.74 -9.78 -10.17
C GLY A 674 -19.70 -10.65 -10.88
N GLN A 675 -19.09 -10.15 -11.96
CA GLN A 675 -18.21 -10.92 -12.84
C GLN A 675 -18.87 -12.23 -13.31
N THR A 676 -20.16 -12.16 -13.62
CA THR A 676 -21.02 -13.30 -13.97
C THR A 676 -20.69 -13.92 -15.33
N GLY A 677 -20.00 -13.16 -16.19
CA GLY A 677 -19.73 -13.53 -17.59
C GLY A 677 -20.97 -13.51 -18.49
N GLN A 678 -22.12 -13.07 -17.96
CA GLN A 678 -23.37 -13.04 -18.72
C GLN A 678 -23.52 -11.72 -19.49
N PRO A 679 -23.98 -11.75 -20.75
CA PRO A 679 -24.34 -10.53 -21.48
C PRO A 679 -25.45 -9.76 -20.75
N ILE A 680 -25.34 -8.43 -20.70
CA ILE A 680 -26.31 -7.53 -20.09
C ILE A 680 -26.87 -6.61 -21.19
N GLN A 681 -28.18 -6.60 -21.34
CA GLN A 681 -28.88 -5.70 -22.23
C GLN A 681 -29.26 -4.43 -21.47
N VAL A 682 -28.75 -3.29 -21.94
CA VAL A 682 -29.05 -1.97 -21.41
C VAL A 682 -29.82 -1.18 -22.45
N LYS A 683 -31.06 -0.81 -22.15
CA LYS A 683 -31.89 0.04 -23.00
C LYS A 683 -31.88 1.46 -22.46
N VAL A 684 -31.46 2.42 -23.27
CA VAL A 684 -31.39 3.83 -22.91
C VAL A 684 -32.28 4.64 -23.84
N ARG A 685 -33.15 5.47 -23.26
CA ARG A 685 -33.96 6.45 -24.00
C ARG A 685 -33.71 7.83 -23.40
N ILE A 686 -33.43 8.80 -24.28
CA ILE A 686 -33.27 10.22 -23.92
C ILE A 686 -34.31 11.05 -24.68
N SER A 687 -35.35 11.49 -23.99
CA SER A 687 -36.45 12.28 -24.56
C SER A 687 -35.97 13.62 -25.13
N GLY A 688 -36.48 14.01 -26.30
CA GLY A 688 -36.12 15.26 -27.00
C GLY A 688 -34.96 15.15 -28.00
N SER A 689 -34.30 13.99 -28.05
CA SER A 689 -33.35 13.66 -29.12
C SER A 689 -34.08 13.00 -30.31
N LYS A 690 -33.58 13.14 -31.54
CA LYS A 690 -34.24 12.56 -32.73
C LYS A 690 -34.16 11.02 -32.78
N GLY A 691 -33.31 10.41 -31.96
CA GLY A 691 -33.26 8.95 -31.81
C GLY A 691 -34.17 8.45 -30.69
N GLY A 692 -34.88 7.36 -30.96
CA GLY A 692 -35.69 6.65 -29.97
C GLY A 692 -34.86 5.88 -28.95
N GLU A 693 -35.45 4.87 -28.33
CA GLU A 693 -34.73 3.95 -27.44
C GLU A 693 -33.58 3.24 -28.17
N GLN A 694 -32.39 3.23 -27.55
CA GLN A 694 -31.23 2.48 -28.03
C GLN A 694 -30.98 1.29 -27.13
N THR A 695 -30.64 0.15 -27.73
CA THR A 695 -30.24 -1.06 -27.01
C THR A 695 -28.73 -1.22 -27.11
N ILE A 696 -28.07 -1.35 -25.97
CA ILE A 696 -26.67 -1.71 -25.80
C ILE A 696 -26.62 -3.16 -25.35
N ASP A 697 -25.89 -4.00 -26.08
CA ASP A 697 -25.57 -5.35 -25.66
C ASP A 697 -24.16 -5.33 -25.05
N PHE A 698 -24.07 -5.13 -23.73
CA PHE A 698 -22.82 -5.26 -23.01
C PHE A 698 -22.48 -6.74 -22.86
N ARG A 699 -21.31 -7.13 -23.34
CA ARG A 699 -20.74 -8.47 -23.12
C ARG A 699 -19.51 -8.30 -22.23
N PRO A 700 -19.47 -8.89 -21.03
CA PRO A 700 -18.24 -8.98 -20.26
C PRO A 700 -17.12 -9.60 -21.11
N SER A 701 -15.87 -9.29 -20.78
CA SER A 701 -14.70 -9.88 -21.46
C SER A 701 -14.75 -11.41 -21.41
N ASP A 702 -14.61 -12.05 -22.58
CA ASP A 702 -14.45 -13.52 -22.68
C ASP A 702 -13.16 -14.00 -22.00
N ASN A 703 -12.16 -13.12 -21.86
CA ASN A 703 -11.00 -13.37 -21.04
C ASN A 703 -11.32 -13.06 -19.57
N PRO A 704 -11.37 -14.08 -18.68
CA PRO A 704 -11.75 -13.90 -17.27
C PRO A 704 -10.78 -13.00 -16.50
N ILE A 705 -9.58 -12.75 -17.04
CA ILE A 705 -8.63 -11.80 -16.47
C ILE A 705 -9.25 -10.41 -16.33
N PHE A 706 -10.08 -9.99 -17.30
CA PHE A 706 -10.71 -8.68 -17.39
C PHE A 706 -12.20 -8.71 -17.02
N ALA A 707 -12.67 -9.77 -16.36
CA ALA A 707 -14.03 -9.81 -15.83
C ALA A 707 -14.21 -8.67 -14.80
N GLY A 708 -15.31 -7.92 -14.92
CA GLY A 708 -15.56 -6.72 -14.10
C GLY A 708 -14.98 -5.41 -14.66
N ALA A 709 -14.20 -5.45 -15.75
CA ALA A 709 -13.75 -4.24 -16.42
C ALA A 709 -14.91 -3.46 -17.06
N THR A 710 -14.75 -2.13 -17.17
CA THR A 710 -15.76 -1.24 -17.76
C THR A 710 -15.67 -1.22 -19.29
N HIS A 711 -16.82 -1.29 -19.97
CA HIS A 711 -16.93 -0.99 -21.40
C HIS A 711 -17.67 0.33 -21.63
N SER A 712 -17.32 1.04 -22.70
CA SER A 712 -17.96 2.31 -23.08
C SER A 712 -18.68 2.22 -24.42
N PHE A 713 -19.85 2.86 -24.50
CA PHE A 713 -20.73 2.88 -25.65
C PHE A 713 -21.18 4.32 -25.93
N THR A 714 -21.02 4.78 -27.17
CA THR A 714 -21.54 6.09 -27.60
C THR A 714 -22.91 5.91 -28.23
N LEU A 715 -23.92 6.57 -27.67
CA LEU A 715 -25.28 6.57 -28.22
C LEU A 715 -25.34 7.48 -29.46
N LYS A 716 -26.10 7.05 -30.48
CA LYS A 716 -26.20 7.73 -31.79
C LYS A 716 -27.57 8.40 -31.95
N TYR A 717 -27.70 9.65 -31.52
CA TYR A 717 -28.98 10.39 -31.59
C TYR A 717 -29.03 11.44 -32.68
#